data_AF-A0A917R2A3-F1
#
_entry.id   AF-A0A917R2A3-F1
#
_cell.length_a   1.000
_cell.length_b   1.000
_cell.length_c   1.000
_cell.angle_alpha   90.00
_cell.angle_beta   90.00
_cell.angle_gamma   90.00
#
_symmetry.space_group_name_H-M   'P 1'
#
loop_
_entity.id
_entity.type
_entity.pdbx_description
1 polymer ?
#
loop_
_entity_poly.entity_id
_entity_poly.type
_entity_poly.pdbx_seq_one_letter_code
_entity_poly.pdbx_strand_id
1 'polypeptide(L)'
;MLTRRDRARRPRAWARAAFAVVLITCALPAGAVPGTVRTGEARTRWQARYPAGTYGDAALAGGDVLVVTGALLAAVDAASGRERWRRPMPDGRVLDWLVPAGRVVLATSRATPTGDASVLRAASSADGREVWRRDGLSRAGVWRAPYAGEEVRVIPAWAAGDRLVTGVDPGTGDIRWTWRPPAGCGTPVMSASAGETVVVAIGCGTGVALVALDPAAGRVRWRADVRSVQDIRLLPAAVAVTGGEGLVLLDAGTGRQVTRISECAPDCAPPRASGGRILLAYPAGDAEVLSAVGTTPRAAATAGPGPGTGAETLWRLVERAEPGREAARHSGFVVDATPGGLALGLLYDGTAPGWAADLIDPVRGVLGRWILPVRYRPFGMRGRTVFAVEVAGGPGMARSLNLAAVDLPLDGPPVTAPAPDPCDLLAGTPGLRAVPPVPPFSEVARLTCDFVDARGMRLTVGVWSAPGPQSAADLWRQARDTSEGHGLDAAGDEAFGSGPRDGMIVARRGRHIVWVSSPYLPLHDRLTGLMAEAVARLYRVPQTVRPLAAPSPGPVPAEGGAPVLTLPGTAVTLRTADDARLTLAGYRLRGGTYLRDRSGHLAPWAGAAVTVSPDGRWAVRIGDGAWLDIADRATGRIRRVKAMPGLYGPSWSPSGALVLTRRDEARFVLVDPHAGRVRPVWTDDVGSDTLESPFHWDAGGRTVSASYTSIGESAIQGLLRSFDLGGRRVGELSGVGDTGTGVDDWLSPGRTRFLARCERRPQDLCVHDAATGRLLARPEPGGGRVVAWYDEEHLVVWRREMTGSRALVIDLYGEPVRTLATTDAADVTLEPLWTHS
;
A
#
# COMPACT_ATOMS: atom_id res chain seq x y z
N MET A 1 -59.70 -22.90 -50.67
CA MET A 1 -60.30 -22.73 -52.02
C MET A 1 -60.23 -21.25 -52.39
N LEU A 2 -59.51 -20.94 -53.48
CA LEU A 2 -59.74 -19.91 -54.52
C LEU A 2 -60.15 -18.47 -54.09
N THR A 3 -59.63 -17.33 -54.57
CA THR A 3 -58.53 -16.93 -55.49
C THR A 3 -58.53 -15.39 -55.54
N ARG A 4 -57.33 -14.79 -55.60
CA ARG A 4 -56.90 -13.70 -56.53
C ARG A 4 -57.96 -12.71 -57.07
N ARG A 5 -57.70 -11.39 -56.95
CA ARG A 5 -57.72 -10.49 -58.12
C ARG A 5 -56.94 -9.18 -57.97
N ASP A 6 -56.42 -8.81 -59.12
CA ASP A 6 -55.39 -7.84 -59.47
C ASP A 6 -55.84 -6.37 -59.59
N ARG A 7 -54.84 -5.51 -59.41
CA ARG A 7 -54.49 -4.26 -60.14
C ARG A 7 -55.49 -3.63 -61.13
N ALA A 8 -55.72 -2.34 -60.92
CA ALA A 8 -55.77 -1.26 -61.95
C ALA A 8 -55.77 0.09 -61.21
N ARG A 9 -55.28 1.25 -61.68
CA ARG A 9 -54.50 1.76 -62.83
C ARG A 9 -54.02 3.16 -62.37
N ARG A 10 -52.84 3.59 -62.81
CA ARG A 10 -52.33 4.97 -62.67
C ARG A 10 -53.17 5.95 -63.52
N PRO A 11 -53.12 7.28 -63.29
CA PRO A 11 -52.07 8.11 -63.88
C PRO A 11 -51.50 9.21 -62.97
N ARG A 12 -50.29 9.67 -63.32
CA ARG A 12 -49.60 10.84 -62.76
C ARG A 12 -50.10 12.13 -63.43
N ALA A 13 -50.24 13.20 -62.64
CA ALA A 13 -50.06 14.60 -63.03
C ALA A 13 -49.78 15.38 -61.72
N TRP A 14 -48.55 15.77 -61.40
CA TRP A 14 -47.95 17.05 -61.82
C TRP A 14 -48.95 18.21 -61.87
N ALA A 15 -49.10 18.91 -60.74
CA ALA A 15 -49.05 20.38 -60.64
C ALA A 15 -49.63 20.84 -59.30
N ARG A 16 -48.74 21.23 -58.38
CA ARG A 16 -48.84 22.34 -57.41
C ARG A 16 -47.84 22.12 -56.28
N ALA A 17 -46.57 22.27 -56.64
CA ALA A 17 -45.53 22.70 -55.73
C ALA A 17 -45.49 24.23 -55.82
N ALA A 18 -45.91 24.92 -54.76
CA ALA A 18 -45.44 26.23 -54.31
C ALA A 18 -46.36 26.70 -53.16
N PHE A 19 -45.74 27.15 -52.06
CA PHE A 19 -46.36 27.79 -50.89
C PHE A 19 -47.10 26.89 -49.88
N ALA A 20 -46.32 26.26 -48.99
CA ALA A 20 -46.48 26.34 -47.53
C ALA A 20 -45.54 25.31 -46.85
N VAL A 21 -44.22 25.55 -46.93
CA VAL A 21 -43.28 24.94 -45.98
C VAL A 21 -43.45 25.73 -44.68
N VAL A 22 -44.43 25.33 -43.88
CA VAL A 22 -44.58 25.80 -42.50
C VAL A 22 -43.43 25.20 -41.71
N LEU A 23 -42.56 26.10 -41.27
CA LEU A 23 -41.54 25.92 -40.23
C LEU A 23 -42.16 25.23 -39.00
N ILE A 24 -42.09 23.90 -38.95
CA ILE A 24 -42.00 23.18 -37.68
C ILE A 24 -40.52 22.99 -37.42
N THR A 25 -39.85 24.10 -37.11
CA THR A 25 -38.63 24.07 -36.33
C THR A 25 -39.07 23.61 -34.94
N CYS A 26 -39.03 22.30 -34.69
CA CYS A 26 -39.01 21.82 -33.32
C CYS A 26 -37.81 22.50 -32.67
N ALA A 27 -38.07 23.54 -31.89
CA ALA A 27 -37.13 24.11 -30.95
C ALA A 27 -36.86 23.04 -29.90
N LEU A 28 -36.06 22.03 -30.26
CA LEU A 28 -35.22 21.38 -29.28
C LEU A 28 -34.44 22.53 -28.64
N PRO A 29 -34.54 22.75 -27.31
CA PRO A 29 -33.67 23.73 -26.67
C PRO A 29 -32.27 23.38 -27.14
N ALA A 30 -31.59 24.34 -27.77
CA ALA A 30 -30.23 24.16 -28.23
C ALA A 30 -29.43 23.73 -27.00
N GLY A 31 -29.23 22.42 -26.84
CA GLY A 31 -28.42 21.86 -25.79
C GLY A 31 -27.08 22.54 -25.95
N ALA A 32 -26.65 23.27 -24.90
CA ALA A 32 -25.42 24.00 -24.91
C ALA A 32 -24.34 23.08 -25.48
N VAL A 33 -23.83 23.42 -26.67
CA VAL A 33 -22.71 22.68 -27.26
C VAL A 33 -21.61 22.72 -26.20
N PRO A 34 -21.11 21.56 -25.75
CA PRO A 34 -20.06 21.52 -24.74
C PRO A 34 -18.97 22.50 -25.15
N GLY A 35 -18.70 23.50 -24.30
CA GLY A 35 -17.65 24.47 -24.58
C GLY A 35 -16.34 23.72 -24.84
N THR A 36 -15.47 24.27 -25.69
CA THR A 36 -14.13 23.74 -25.91
C THR A 36 -13.47 23.45 -24.56
N VAL A 37 -13.19 22.16 -24.28
CA VAL A 37 -12.56 21.71 -23.04
C VAL A 37 -11.24 22.45 -22.88
N ARG A 38 -11.15 23.31 -21.87
CA ARG A 38 -9.90 24.01 -21.56
C ARG A 38 -8.97 23.03 -20.86
N THR A 39 -7.73 22.96 -21.35
CA THR A 39 -6.64 22.25 -20.66
C THR A 39 -5.93 23.22 -19.73
N GLY A 40 -5.92 22.93 -18.43
CA GLY A 40 -5.25 23.76 -17.42
C GLY A 40 -4.20 22.99 -16.63
N GLU A 41 -3.22 23.71 -16.09
CA GLU A 41 -2.24 23.15 -15.15
C GLU A 41 -2.70 23.33 -13.72
N ALA A 42 -2.70 22.25 -12.95
CA ALA A 42 -3.00 22.29 -11.54
C ALA A 42 -1.74 22.70 -10.76
N ARG A 43 -1.86 23.68 -9.85
CA ARG A 43 -0.74 24.22 -9.07
C ARG A 43 -0.76 23.63 -7.66
N THR A 44 0.32 22.97 -7.27
CA THR A 44 0.50 22.53 -5.88
C THR A 44 0.54 23.75 -4.95
N ARG A 45 -0.40 23.81 -4.01
CA ARG A 45 -0.46 24.85 -2.98
C ARG A 45 0.44 24.49 -1.80
N TRP A 46 0.32 23.28 -1.30
CA TRP A 46 1.14 22.76 -0.21
C TRP A 46 1.23 21.23 -0.29
N GLN A 47 2.25 20.65 0.33
CA GLN A 47 2.43 19.21 0.50
C GLN A 47 2.84 18.87 1.94
N ALA A 48 2.49 17.68 2.41
CA ALA A 48 2.89 17.14 3.71
C ALA A 48 3.13 15.63 3.60
N ARG A 49 3.99 15.07 4.46
CA ARG A 49 4.35 13.65 4.45
C ARG A 49 4.20 13.04 5.85
N TYR A 50 3.57 11.88 5.91
CA TYR A 50 3.33 11.14 7.16
C TYR A 50 3.80 9.68 7.03
N PRO A 51 4.23 9.01 8.10
CA PRO A 51 4.41 7.57 8.10
C PRO A 51 3.06 6.87 7.96
N ALA A 52 2.89 6.05 6.91
CA ALA A 52 1.65 5.31 6.67
C ALA A 52 1.60 4.00 7.49
N GLY A 53 2.72 3.27 7.57
CA GLY A 53 2.65 1.87 8.02
C GLY A 53 1.80 1.04 7.05
N THR A 54 0.92 0.16 7.55
CA THR A 54 0.08 -0.70 6.69
C THR A 54 -1.17 -0.01 6.13
N TYR A 55 -1.57 1.13 6.69
CA TYR A 55 -2.81 1.85 6.36
C TYR A 55 -2.55 3.34 6.21
N GLY A 56 -3.18 4.01 5.23
CA GLY A 56 -3.03 5.45 5.10
C GLY A 56 -4.16 6.05 4.27
N ASP A 57 -4.87 7.00 4.86
CA ASP A 57 -5.99 7.68 4.22
C ASP A 57 -6.15 9.11 4.77
N ALA A 58 -6.94 9.92 4.07
CA ALA A 58 -7.22 11.29 4.47
C ALA A 58 -8.65 11.71 4.13
N ALA A 59 -9.20 12.66 4.89
CA ALA A 59 -10.53 13.21 4.67
C ALA A 59 -10.53 14.71 4.96
N LEU A 60 -11.35 15.45 4.22
CA LEU A 60 -11.59 16.86 4.47
C LEU A 60 -12.74 17.01 5.48
N ALA A 61 -12.51 17.74 6.58
CA ALA A 61 -13.50 17.95 7.63
C ALA A 61 -13.38 19.36 8.22
N GLY A 62 -14.42 20.19 8.03
CA GLY A 62 -14.36 21.58 8.46
C GLY A 62 -13.15 22.30 7.85
N GLY A 63 -12.38 23.05 8.63
CA GLY A 63 -11.18 23.74 8.15
C GLY A 63 -9.97 22.84 7.83
N ASP A 64 -10.06 21.55 8.12
CA ASP A 64 -8.88 20.68 8.27
C ASP A 64 -8.92 19.48 7.32
N VAL A 65 -7.73 19.00 6.95
CA VAL A 65 -7.50 17.67 6.41
C VAL A 65 -7.09 16.76 7.55
N LEU A 66 -7.93 15.77 7.85
CA LEU A 66 -7.63 14.73 8.82
C LEU A 66 -6.87 13.61 8.14
N VAL A 67 -5.80 13.18 8.78
CA VAL A 67 -4.89 12.13 8.29
C VAL A 67 -4.95 10.97 9.26
N VAL A 68 -5.27 9.78 8.74
CA VAL A 68 -5.28 8.53 9.50
C VAL A 68 -4.28 7.59 8.88
N THR A 69 -3.33 7.12 9.68
CA THR A 69 -2.40 6.07 9.27
C THR A 69 -2.43 4.89 10.24
N GLY A 70 -1.69 3.82 9.93
CA GLY A 70 -1.49 2.73 10.87
C GLY A 70 -0.78 3.16 12.15
N ALA A 71 -0.02 4.25 12.11
CA ALA A 71 0.84 4.70 13.21
C ALA A 71 0.37 6.01 13.87
N LEU A 72 -0.39 6.86 13.18
CA LEU A 72 -0.79 8.16 13.72
C LEU A 72 -2.16 8.66 13.24
N LEU A 73 -2.69 9.58 14.03
CA LEU A 73 -3.79 10.46 13.68
C LEU A 73 -3.27 11.90 13.69
N ALA A 74 -3.55 12.67 12.65
CA ALA A 74 -3.16 14.09 12.58
C ALA A 74 -4.26 14.95 11.95
N ALA A 75 -4.19 16.26 12.20
CA ALA A 75 -4.94 17.27 11.46
C ALA A 75 -4.01 18.30 10.85
N VAL A 76 -4.31 18.66 9.62
CA VAL A 76 -3.59 19.65 8.82
C VAL A 76 -4.56 20.74 8.44
N ASP A 77 -4.18 22.00 8.61
CA ASP A 77 -4.98 23.11 8.12
C ASP A 77 -5.12 23.03 6.59
N ALA A 78 -6.35 22.92 6.08
CA ALA A 78 -6.58 22.67 4.66
C ALA A 78 -6.13 23.84 3.76
N ALA A 79 -6.07 25.06 4.29
CA ALA A 79 -5.65 26.23 3.52
C ALA A 79 -4.12 26.30 3.38
N SER A 80 -3.40 26.07 4.47
CA SER A 80 -1.96 26.33 4.58
C SER A 80 -1.07 25.09 4.56
N GLY A 81 -1.63 23.89 4.82
CA GLY A 81 -0.84 22.67 4.98
C GLY A 81 -0.11 22.57 6.33
N ARG A 82 -0.35 23.51 7.25
CA ARG A 82 0.28 23.51 8.58
C ARG A 82 -0.35 22.44 9.47
N GLU A 83 0.47 21.54 10.00
CA GLU A 83 0.02 20.57 11.02
C GLU A 83 -0.51 21.32 12.26
N ARG A 84 -1.74 20.99 12.67
CA ARG A 84 -2.37 21.56 13.87
C ARG A 84 -2.09 20.70 15.09
N TRP A 85 -2.19 19.39 14.92
CA TRP A 85 -1.91 18.41 15.96
C TRP A 85 -1.59 17.05 15.34
N ARG A 86 -0.86 16.25 16.12
CA ARG A 86 -0.51 14.86 15.80
C ARG A 86 -0.61 14.03 17.08
N ARG A 87 -1.14 12.82 16.96
CA ARG A 87 -1.25 11.82 18.02
C ARG A 87 -0.77 10.47 17.50
N PRO A 88 0.05 9.73 18.25
CA PRO A 88 0.29 8.34 17.92
C PRO A 88 -1.04 7.59 17.98
N MET A 89 -1.25 6.67 17.03
CA MET A 89 -2.41 5.80 17.10
C MET A 89 -2.23 4.86 18.28
N PRO A 90 -3.24 4.73 19.15
CA PRO A 90 -3.24 3.67 20.14
C PRO A 90 -3.19 2.34 19.40
N ASP A 91 -2.48 1.41 19.98
CA ASP A 91 -2.10 0.15 19.38
C ASP A 91 -3.25 -0.64 18.71
N GLY A 92 -2.93 -1.25 17.58
CA GLY A 92 -3.86 -2.01 16.75
C GLY A 92 -3.91 -1.47 15.32
N ARG A 93 -4.38 -2.33 14.41
CA ARG A 93 -4.52 -2.00 12.99
C ARG A 93 -5.82 -1.23 12.76
N VAL A 94 -5.74 -0.10 12.05
CA VAL A 94 -6.93 0.60 11.55
C VAL A 94 -7.63 -0.28 10.51
N LEU A 95 -8.87 -0.66 10.80
CA LEU A 95 -9.75 -1.38 9.88
C LEU A 95 -10.49 -0.41 8.96
N ASP A 96 -10.96 0.70 9.54
CA ASP A 96 -11.77 1.72 8.88
C ASP A 96 -11.93 2.96 9.76
N TRP A 97 -12.47 4.03 9.19
CA TRP A 97 -12.70 5.27 9.91
C TRP A 97 -13.77 6.15 9.27
N LEU A 98 -14.31 7.09 10.04
CA LEU A 98 -15.26 8.11 9.55
C LEU A 98 -15.16 9.38 10.40
N VAL A 99 -15.74 10.49 9.91
CA VAL A 99 -15.65 11.80 10.58
C VAL A 99 -17.04 12.39 10.86
N PRO A 100 -17.72 11.97 11.94
CA PRO A 100 -19.03 12.50 12.28
C PRO A 100 -18.89 13.70 13.23
N ALA A 101 -19.65 14.78 13.03
CA ALA A 101 -19.86 15.85 14.02
C ALA A 101 -18.57 16.35 14.75
N GLY A 102 -17.48 16.60 14.02
CA GLY A 102 -16.22 17.06 14.63
C GLY A 102 -15.48 16.00 15.46
N ARG A 103 -15.71 14.72 15.15
CA ARG A 103 -15.01 13.56 15.71
C ARG A 103 -14.37 12.77 14.59
N VAL A 104 -13.33 12.01 14.93
CA VAL A 104 -12.74 10.98 14.07
C VAL A 104 -13.02 9.65 14.75
N VAL A 105 -13.90 8.85 14.16
CA VAL A 105 -14.22 7.53 14.70
C VAL A 105 -13.44 6.48 13.94
N LEU A 106 -12.72 5.65 14.68
CA LEU A 106 -11.78 4.66 14.20
C LEU A 106 -12.27 3.27 14.60
N ALA A 107 -12.36 2.37 13.64
CA ALA A 107 -12.46 0.95 13.89
C ALA A 107 -11.05 0.36 13.85
N THR A 108 -10.61 -0.24 14.95
CA THR A 108 -9.28 -0.83 15.09
C THR A 108 -9.39 -2.30 15.47
N SER A 109 -8.37 -3.09 15.13
CA SER A 109 -8.21 -4.47 15.60
C SER A 109 -6.89 -4.63 16.32
N ARG A 110 -6.94 -5.18 17.54
CA ARG A 110 -5.79 -5.50 18.36
C ARG A 110 -5.56 -7.01 18.39
N ALA A 111 -4.34 -7.45 18.19
CA ALA A 111 -3.95 -8.83 18.41
C ALA A 111 -4.18 -9.21 19.89
N THR A 112 -4.88 -10.31 20.16
CA THR A 112 -4.96 -10.91 21.51
C THR A 112 -4.68 -12.41 21.44
N PRO A 113 -4.36 -13.07 22.57
CA PRO A 113 -4.14 -14.52 22.60
C PRO A 113 -5.32 -15.34 22.07
N THR A 114 -6.55 -14.83 22.16
CA THR A 114 -7.77 -15.52 21.71
C THR A 114 -8.25 -15.11 20.31
N GLY A 115 -7.52 -14.22 19.63
CA GLY A 115 -7.87 -13.69 18.30
C GLY A 115 -7.73 -12.18 18.20
N ASP A 116 -8.17 -11.59 17.09
CA ASP A 116 -8.14 -10.14 16.93
C ASP A 116 -9.35 -9.51 17.66
N ALA A 117 -9.11 -8.72 18.71
CA ALA A 117 -10.14 -7.97 19.41
C ALA A 117 -10.44 -6.67 18.66
N SER A 118 -11.70 -6.45 18.30
CA SER A 118 -12.12 -5.20 17.66
C SER A 118 -12.40 -4.12 18.71
N VAL A 119 -12.04 -2.89 18.39
CA VAL A 119 -12.27 -1.71 19.23
C VAL A 119 -12.76 -0.57 18.35
N LEU A 120 -13.86 0.08 18.75
CA LEU A 120 -14.27 1.37 18.22
C LEU A 120 -13.81 2.49 19.16
N ARG A 121 -13.27 3.57 18.59
CA ARG A 121 -12.83 4.74 19.35
C ARG A 121 -13.24 6.01 18.63
N ALA A 122 -13.51 7.08 19.37
CA ALA A 122 -13.58 8.42 18.80
C ALA A 122 -12.47 9.29 19.35
N ALA A 123 -11.86 10.07 18.47
CA ALA A 123 -11.03 11.20 18.81
C ALA A 123 -11.73 12.51 18.43
N SER A 124 -11.45 13.58 19.15
CA SER A 124 -11.85 14.93 18.79
C SER A 124 -11.09 15.37 17.54
N SER A 125 -11.78 15.89 16.52
CA SER A 125 -11.10 16.42 15.32
C SER A 125 -10.35 17.73 15.60
N ALA A 126 -10.61 18.38 16.73
CA ALA A 126 -9.99 19.66 17.09
C ALA A 126 -8.59 19.50 17.70
N ASP A 127 -8.34 18.41 18.44
CA ASP A 127 -7.09 18.20 19.20
C ASP A 127 -6.58 16.74 19.23
N GLY A 128 -7.28 15.84 18.54
CA GLY A 128 -6.95 14.42 18.43
C GLY A 128 -7.14 13.62 19.71
N ARG A 129 -7.66 14.21 20.79
CA ARG A 129 -7.84 13.50 22.07
C ARG A 129 -8.95 12.47 21.97
N GLU A 130 -8.72 11.29 22.53
CA GLU A 130 -9.76 10.27 22.66
C GLU A 130 -10.92 10.80 23.52
N VAL A 131 -12.12 10.70 22.98
CA VAL A 131 -13.38 11.11 23.62
C VAL A 131 -14.05 9.90 24.24
N TRP A 132 -14.09 8.79 23.52
CA TRP A 132 -14.68 7.54 23.99
C TRP A 132 -14.06 6.32 23.31
N ARG A 133 -14.22 5.16 23.95
CA ARG A 133 -13.75 3.85 23.49
C ARG A 133 -14.75 2.75 23.82
N ARG A 134 -14.92 1.80 22.90
CA ARG A 134 -15.77 0.61 23.05
C ARG A 134 -15.04 -0.63 22.53
N ASP A 135 -14.68 -1.53 23.43
CA ASP A 135 -14.10 -2.82 23.09
C ASP A 135 -15.21 -3.81 22.67
N GLY A 136 -14.87 -4.79 21.83
CA GLY A 136 -15.80 -5.83 21.35
C GLY A 136 -16.70 -5.39 20.18
N LEU A 137 -16.67 -4.10 19.82
CA LEU A 137 -17.35 -3.56 18.64
C LEU A 137 -16.37 -3.42 17.48
N SER A 138 -16.81 -3.84 16.29
CA SER A 138 -16.13 -3.62 15.02
C SER A 138 -16.98 -2.73 14.10
N ARG A 139 -16.45 -2.41 12.93
CA ARG A 139 -17.23 -1.79 11.85
C ARG A 139 -18.33 -2.74 11.35
N ALA A 140 -19.51 -2.20 11.04
CA ALA A 140 -20.56 -2.96 10.35
C ALA A 140 -20.28 -3.01 8.84
N GLY A 141 -19.34 -3.89 8.44
CA GLY A 141 -18.84 -3.94 7.06
C GLY A 141 -17.91 -2.78 6.75
N VAL A 142 -17.77 -2.43 5.47
CA VAL A 142 -16.98 -1.25 5.07
C VAL A 142 -17.77 0.04 5.34
N TRP A 143 -17.17 0.99 6.05
CA TRP A 143 -17.64 2.36 6.14
C TRP A 143 -17.13 3.13 4.93
N ARG A 144 -17.99 3.90 4.28
CA ARG A 144 -17.62 4.69 3.09
C ARG A 144 -17.56 6.15 3.47
N ALA A 145 -16.52 6.53 4.20
CA ALA A 145 -16.23 7.92 4.54
C ALA A 145 -15.67 8.72 3.33
N PRO A 146 -15.82 10.06 3.33
CA PRO A 146 -16.67 10.82 4.22
C PRO A 146 -18.16 10.60 3.88
N TYR A 147 -19.00 10.52 4.92
CA TYR A 147 -20.45 10.56 4.75
C TYR A 147 -20.83 11.90 4.12
N ALA A 148 -21.74 11.86 3.15
CA ALA A 148 -22.08 12.96 2.28
C ALA A 148 -22.71 14.14 3.05
N GLY A 149 -21.89 15.04 3.58
CA GLY A 149 -22.24 16.39 4.06
C GLY A 149 -23.23 16.52 5.23
N GLU A 150 -24.09 15.53 5.46
CA GLU A 150 -25.10 15.53 6.53
C GLU A 150 -24.52 15.00 7.84
N GLU A 151 -25.11 15.46 8.94
CA GLU A 151 -24.76 15.01 10.27
C GLU A 151 -25.07 13.51 10.43
N VAL A 152 -24.05 12.73 10.78
CA VAL A 152 -24.21 11.32 11.16
C VAL A 152 -24.76 11.29 12.57
N ARG A 153 -25.97 10.74 12.76
CA ARG A 153 -26.60 10.63 14.08
C ARG A 153 -26.24 9.36 14.84
N VAL A 154 -25.85 8.31 14.12
CA VAL A 154 -25.50 7.02 14.70
C VAL A 154 -24.53 6.28 13.78
N ILE A 155 -23.58 5.56 14.38
CA ILE A 155 -22.60 4.75 13.68
C ILE A 155 -23.02 3.29 13.78
N PRO A 156 -23.34 2.63 12.66
CA PRO A 156 -23.59 1.19 12.67
C PRO A 156 -22.28 0.43 12.93
N ALA A 157 -22.26 -0.32 14.02
CA ALA A 157 -21.18 -1.17 14.49
C ALA A 157 -21.61 -2.64 14.51
N TRP A 158 -20.65 -3.56 14.46
CA TRP A 158 -20.89 -5.00 14.55
C TRP A 158 -20.32 -5.57 15.84
N ALA A 159 -21.19 -6.16 16.66
CA ALA A 159 -20.81 -6.94 17.84
C ALA A 159 -20.68 -8.41 17.43
N ALA A 160 -19.47 -8.86 17.12
CA ALA A 160 -19.24 -10.16 16.49
C ALA A 160 -19.68 -11.35 17.35
N GLY A 161 -19.44 -11.29 18.67
CA GLY A 161 -19.85 -12.34 19.60
C GLY A 161 -21.36 -12.58 19.65
N ASP A 162 -22.14 -11.50 19.56
CA ASP A 162 -23.60 -11.56 19.69
C ASP A 162 -24.33 -11.61 18.34
N ARG A 163 -23.59 -11.43 17.25
CA ARG A 163 -24.11 -11.27 15.89
C ARG A 163 -25.15 -10.15 15.78
N LEU A 164 -24.88 -9.00 16.41
CA LEU A 164 -25.76 -7.84 16.44
C LEU A 164 -25.16 -6.66 15.68
N VAL A 165 -26.00 -5.92 14.95
CA VAL A 165 -25.68 -4.56 14.53
C VAL A 165 -26.08 -3.61 15.65
N THR A 166 -25.16 -2.74 16.05
CA THR A 166 -25.35 -1.81 17.16
C THR A 166 -25.27 -0.39 16.62
N GLY A 167 -26.23 0.45 16.99
CA GLY A 167 -26.18 1.87 16.72
C GLY A 167 -25.43 2.60 17.81
N VAL A 168 -24.27 3.16 17.49
CA VAL A 168 -23.41 3.88 18.44
C VAL A 168 -23.53 5.38 18.25
N ASP A 169 -23.75 6.12 19.33
CA ASP A 169 -23.72 7.58 19.32
C ASP A 169 -22.32 8.09 18.95
N PRO A 170 -22.16 8.93 17.91
CA PRO A 170 -20.84 9.40 17.48
C PRO A 170 -20.17 10.35 18.50
N GLY A 171 -20.95 11.05 19.32
CA GLY A 171 -20.47 12.02 20.30
C GLY A 171 -20.06 11.38 21.62
N THR A 172 -20.85 10.45 22.15
CA THR A 172 -20.65 9.83 23.47
C THR A 172 -20.16 8.39 23.41
N GLY A 173 -20.34 7.70 22.29
CA GLY A 173 -20.06 6.28 22.15
C GLY A 173 -21.13 5.39 22.78
N ASP A 174 -22.24 5.93 23.27
CA ASP A 174 -23.32 5.15 23.88
C ASP A 174 -24.06 4.30 22.85
N ILE A 175 -24.48 3.11 23.28
CA ILE A 175 -25.31 2.24 22.47
C ILE A 175 -26.73 2.80 22.51
N ARG A 176 -27.22 3.28 21.37
CA ARG A 176 -28.59 3.78 21.22
C ARG A 176 -29.59 2.64 20.99
N TRP A 177 -29.18 1.64 20.23
CA TRP A 177 -30.01 0.49 19.89
C TRP A 177 -29.16 -0.70 19.43
N THR A 178 -29.76 -1.88 19.45
CA THR A 178 -29.23 -3.09 18.84
C THR A 178 -30.28 -3.68 17.90
N TRP A 179 -29.83 -4.27 16.81
CA TRP A 179 -30.66 -4.93 15.82
C TRP A 179 -30.02 -6.25 15.40
N ARG A 180 -30.82 -7.31 15.43
CA ARG A 180 -30.39 -8.66 15.05
C ARG A 180 -30.74 -8.90 13.58
N PRO A 181 -29.75 -9.19 12.71
CA PRO A 181 -30.02 -9.62 11.34
C PRO A 181 -30.94 -10.86 11.33
N PRO A 182 -31.81 -11.01 10.32
CA PRO A 182 -32.64 -12.20 10.18
C PRO A 182 -31.83 -13.50 10.19
N ALA A 183 -32.44 -14.59 10.66
CA ALA A 183 -31.83 -15.91 10.60
C ALA A 183 -31.44 -16.27 9.15
N GLY A 184 -30.26 -16.87 8.98
CA GLY A 184 -29.70 -17.20 7.67
C GLY A 184 -28.90 -16.07 7.00
N CYS A 185 -28.89 -14.86 7.56
CA CYS A 185 -28.03 -13.78 7.09
C CYS A 185 -26.64 -13.78 7.78
N GLY A 186 -25.62 -13.39 7.04
CA GLY A 186 -24.23 -13.27 7.47
C GLY A 186 -23.91 -11.98 8.23
N THR A 187 -22.63 -11.64 8.30
CA THR A 187 -22.17 -10.34 8.81
C THR A 187 -22.49 -9.22 7.83
N PRO A 188 -22.70 -7.97 8.29
CA PRO A 188 -22.79 -6.82 7.40
C PRO A 188 -21.58 -6.73 6.47
N VAL A 189 -21.84 -6.50 5.18
CA VAL A 189 -20.79 -6.30 4.17
C VAL A 189 -20.46 -4.82 3.99
N MET A 190 -21.44 -3.95 4.19
CA MET A 190 -21.30 -2.50 4.06
C MET A 190 -22.36 -1.80 4.89
N SER A 191 -22.06 -0.58 5.33
CA SER A 191 -23.06 0.26 5.96
C SER A 191 -22.83 1.74 5.67
N ALA A 192 -23.92 2.50 5.69
CA ALA A 192 -23.89 3.94 5.58
C ALA A 192 -24.85 4.61 6.55
N SER A 193 -24.51 5.81 7.02
CA SER A 193 -25.38 6.66 7.83
C SER A 193 -25.26 8.12 7.42
N ALA A 194 -26.40 8.80 7.26
CA ALA A 194 -26.50 10.22 6.96
C ALA A 194 -27.87 10.72 7.39
N GLY A 195 -27.89 11.82 8.15
CA GLY A 195 -29.12 12.45 8.61
C GLY A 195 -30.04 11.47 9.35
N GLU A 196 -31.23 11.27 8.81
CA GLU A 196 -32.26 10.40 9.39
C GLU A 196 -32.19 8.95 8.90
N THR A 197 -31.16 8.55 8.15
CA THR A 197 -31.13 7.22 7.50
C THR A 197 -29.86 6.47 7.85
N VAL A 198 -30.02 5.21 8.25
CA VAL A 198 -28.95 4.22 8.36
C VAL A 198 -29.28 3.07 7.42
N VAL A 199 -28.38 2.67 6.54
CA VAL A 199 -28.56 1.49 5.69
C VAL A 199 -27.44 0.51 5.95
N VAL A 200 -27.81 -0.75 6.13
CA VAL A 200 -26.89 -1.88 6.31
C VAL A 200 -27.12 -2.88 5.18
N ALA A 201 -26.07 -3.23 4.46
CA ALA A 201 -26.07 -4.33 3.50
C ALA A 201 -25.57 -5.62 4.16
N ILE A 202 -26.31 -6.70 4.00
CA ILE A 202 -26.03 -7.99 4.67
C ILE A 202 -26.24 -9.12 3.67
N GLY A 203 -25.26 -10.02 3.55
CA GLY A 203 -25.41 -11.21 2.73
C GLY A 203 -26.46 -12.15 3.32
N CYS A 204 -27.45 -12.55 2.53
CA CYS A 204 -28.51 -13.46 2.94
C CYS A 204 -28.71 -14.51 1.82
N GLY A 205 -28.09 -15.69 1.97
CA GLY A 205 -28.04 -16.70 0.91
C GLY A 205 -27.19 -16.23 -0.28
N THR A 206 -27.75 -16.24 -1.49
CA THR A 206 -27.06 -15.84 -2.73
C THR A 206 -27.17 -14.35 -3.06
N GLY A 207 -27.89 -13.57 -2.27
CA GLY A 207 -28.11 -12.13 -2.48
C GLY A 207 -27.70 -11.27 -1.29
N VAL A 208 -27.93 -9.97 -1.42
CA VAL A 208 -27.67 -8.97 -0.38
C VAL A 208 -28.97 -8.26 0.00
N ALA A 209 -29.28 -8.24 1.29
CA ALA A 209 -30.38 -7.47 1.84
C ALA A 209 -29.88 -6.09 2.26
N LEU A 210 -30.51 -5.05 1.71
CA LEU A 210 -30.40 -3.68 2.19
C LEU A 210 -31.48 -3.44 3.24
N VAL A 211 -31.07 -3.10 4.45
CA VAL A 211 -31.98 -2.84 5.56
C VAL A 211 -31.78 -1.40 5.99
N ALA A 212 -32.83 -0.58 5.85
CA ALA A 212 -32.82 0.75 6.43
C ALA A 212 -33.35 0.74 7.85
N LEU A 213 -32.60 1.36 8.75
CA LEU A 213 -32.88 1.46 10.16
C LEU A 213 -33.14 2.92 10.54
N ASP A 214 -34.09 3.11 11.44
CA ASP A 214 -34.30 4.38 12.12
C ASP A 214 -33.09 4.68 13.03
N PRO A 215 -32.40 5.83 12.88
CA PRO A 215 -31.20 6.10 13.64
C PRO A 215 -31.43 6.30 15.14
N ALA A 216 -32.65 6.67 15.56
CA ALA A 216 -32.98 6.88 16.96
C ALA A 216 -33.31 5.56 17.66
N ALA A 217 -34.09 4.69 17.02
CA ALA A 217 -34.66 3.49 17.64
C ALA A 217 -34.13 2.16 17.10
N GLY A 218 -33.36 2.15 16.01
CA GLY A 218 -32.89 0.92 15.35
C GLY A 218 -34.00 0.08 14.71
N ARG A 219 -35.20 0.65 14.55
CA ARG A 219 -36.35 -0.03 13.93
C ARG A 219 -36.16 -0.12 12.43
N VAL A 220 -36.45 -1.28 11.85
CA VAL A 220 -36.45 -1.46 10.40
C VAL A 220 -37.53 -0.58 9.79
N ARG A 221 -37.14 0.35 8.92
CA ARG A 221 -38.06 1.19 8.15
C ARG A 221 -38.50 0.48 6.87
N TRP A 222 -37.52 -0.11 6.18
CA TRP A 222 -37.76 -0.88 4.98
C TRP A 222 -36.62 -1.87 4.75
N ARG A 223 -36.90 -2.83 3.86
CA ARG A 223 -35.94 -3.81 3.36
C ARG A 223 -36.06 -3.88 1.84
N ALA A 224 -34.92 -3.93 1.16
CA ALA A 224 -34.85 -4.19 -0.27
C ALA A 224 -33.79 -5.27 -0.52
N ASP A 225 -34.06 -6.22 -1.41
CA ASP A 225 -33.08 -7.23 -1.81
C ASP A 225 -32.43 -6.82 -3.13
N VAL A 226 -31.10 -6.92 -3.20
CA VAL A 226 -30.29 -6.64 -4.39
C VAL A 226 -29.34 -7.81 -4.64
N ARG A 227 -28.89 -8.01 -5.89
CA ARG A 227 -27.99 -9.14 -6.19
C ARG A 227 -26.62 -9.01 -5.53
N SER A 228 -26.05 -7.82 -5.52
CA SER A 228 -24.75 -7.52 -4.90
C SER A 228 -24.62 -6.03 -4.61
N VAL A 229 -23.67 -5.70 -3.73
CA VAL A 229 -23.37 -4.32 -3.32
C VAL A 229 -21.86 -4.11 -3.38
N GLN A 230 -21.43 -3.16 -4.20
CA GLN A 230 -20.07 -2.65 -4.27
C GLN A 230 -19.93 -1.30 -3.56
N ASP A 231 -20.97 -0.46 -3.61
CA ASP A 231 -21.03 0.82 -2.88
C ASP A 231 -22.47 1.19 -2.47
N ILE A 232 -22.60 1.92 -1.36
CA ILE A 232 -23.86 2.54 -0.90
C ILE A 232 -23.61 4.02 -0.64
N ARG A 233 -24.46 4.87 -1.18
CA ARG A 233 -24.47 6.31 -0.89
C ARG A 233 -25.85 6.74 -0.43
N LEU A 234 -25.88 7.45 0.69
CA LEU A 234 -27.10 8.06 1.21
C LEU A 234 -27.19 9.49 0.70
N LEU A 235 -28.34 9.81 0.14
CA LEU A 235 -28.74 11.10 -0.38
C LEU A 235 -29.96 11.55 0.41
N PRO A 236 -30.25 12.86 0.48
CA PRO A 236 -31.36 13.37 1.30
C PRO A 236 -32.70 12.68 1.04
N ALA A 237 -32.97 12.27 -0.22
CA ALA A 237 -34.20 11.62 -0.64
C ALA A 237 -34.02 10.22 -1.24
N ALA A 238 -32.78 9.72 -1.35
CA ALA A 238 -32.53 8.46 -2.05
C ALA A 238 -31.34 7.68 -1.48
N VAL A 239 -31.32 6.37 -1.72
CA VAL A 239 -30.19 5.48 -1.46
C VAL A 239 -29.69 4.98 -2.80
N ALA A 240 -28.48 5.39 -3.16
CA ALA A 240 -27.82 4.94 -4.37
C ALA A 240 -26.95 3.73 -4.08
N VAL A 241 -27.16 2.66 -4.83
CA VAL A 241 -26.49 1.36 -4.64
C VAL A 241 -25.86 0.96 -5.97
N THR A 242 -24.55 0.73 -5.98
CA THR A 242 -23.88 0.12 -7.13
C THR A 242 -23.54 -1.33 -6.87
N GLY A 243 -23.63 -2.15 -7.90
CA GLY A 243 -23.27 -3.58 -7.84
C GLY A 243 -23.44 -4.25 -9.20
N GLY A 244 -23.58 -5.57 -9.20
CA GLY A 244 -23.72 -6.37 -10.43
C GLY A 244 -25.00 -6.11 -11.25
N GLU A 245 -25.93 -5.30 -10.74
CA GLU A 245 -27.13 -4.85 -11.48
C GLU A 245 -26.99 -3.42 -12.03
N GLY A 246 -25.82 -2.80 -11.88
CA GLY A 246 -25.59 -1.41 -12.25
C GLY A 246 -25.85 -0.47 -11.07
N LEU A 247 -26.39 0.71 -11.34
CA LEU A 247 -26.83 1.67 -10.33
C LEU A 247 -28.32 1.48 -10.05
N VAL A 248 -28.68 1.23 -8.80
CA VAL A 248 -30.06 1.19 -8.31
C VAL A 248 -30.28 2.39 -7.39
N LEU A 249 -31.27 3.22 -7.68
CA LEU A 249 -31.71 4.27 -6.77
C LEU A 249 -32.98 3.82 -6.06
N LEU A 250 -32.93 3.81 -4.73
CA LEU A 250 -34.07 3.53 -3.88
C LEU A 250 -34.54 4.83 -3.22
N ASP A 251 -35.83 4.97 -3.00
CA ASP A 251 -36.38 6.06 -2.19
C ASP A 251 -35.94 5.88 -0.73
N ALA A 252 -35.36 6.91 -0.11
CA ALA A 252 -34.78 6.79 1.23
C ALA A 252 -35.83 6.52 2.32
N GLY A 253 -37.08 6.93 2.12
CA GLY A 253 -38.17 6.73 3.08
C GLY A 253 -38.81 5.35 3.01
N THR A 254 -38.93 4.78 1.81
CA THR A 254 -39.73 3.57 1.55
C THR A 254 -38.92 2.38 1.03
N GLY A 255 -37.68 2.59 0.58
CA GLY A 255 -36.84 1.56 -0.02
C GLY A 255 -37.31 1.11 -1.41
N ARG A 256 -38.36 1.73 -1.96
CA ARG A 256 -38.86 1.40 -3.30
C ARG A 256 -37.86 1.85 -4.36
N GLN A 257 -37.61 1.00 -5.34
CA GLN A 257 -36.77 1.37 -6.49
C GLN A 257 -37.39 2.55 -7.24
N VAL A 258 -36.69 3.67 -7.27
CA VAL A 258 -37.03 4.87 -8.05
C VAL A 258 -36.58 4.68 -9.49
N THR A 259 -35.34 4.24 -9.69
CA THR A 259 -34.79 3.97 -11.01
C THR A 259 -33.70 2.90 -10.95
N ARG A 260 -33.36 2.36 -12.12
CA ARG A 260 -32.24 1.46 -12.34
C ARG A 260 -31.52 1.85 -13.62
N ILE A 261 -30.20 1.94 -13.56
CA ILE A 261 -29.31 2.18 -14.70
C ILE A 261 -28.43 0.95 -14.83
N SER A 262 -28.89 -0.02 -15.62
CA SER A 262 -28.21 -1.29 -15.82
C SER A 262 -27.03 -1.19 -16.77
N GLU A 263 -26.96 -0.12 -17.57
CA GLU A 263 -25.92 0.07 -18.59
C GLU A 263 -24.53 0.23 -18.00
N CYS A 264 -24.41 0.58 -16.71
CA CYS A 264 -23.12 0.68 -16.04
C CYS A 264 -22.63 -0.64 -15.43
N ALA A 265 -23.44 -1.70 -15.42
CA ALA A 265 -23.04 -2.98 -14.83
C ALA A 265 -21.96 -3.68 -15.68
N PRO A 266 -20.94 -4.32 -15.07
CA PRO A 266 -20.64 -4.42 -13.62
C PRO A 266 -19.68 -3.33 -13.11
N ASP A 267 -19.29 -2.38 -13.96
CA ASP A 267 -18.14 -1.47 -13.78
C ASP A 267 -18.56 -0.02 -13.52
N CYS A 268 -19.66 0.20 -12.79
CA CYS A 268 -20.09 1.56 -12.43
C CYS A 268 -19.03 2.18 -11.51
N ALA A 269 -18.49 3.35 -11.87
CA ALA A 269 -17.72 4.14 -10.94
C ALA A 269 -18.58 4.48 -9.71
N PRO A 270 -18.01 4.50 -8.48
CA PRO A 270 -18.75 4.85 -7.28
C PRO A 270 -19.47 6.21 -7.44
N PRO A 271 -20.80 6.26 -7.32
CA PRO A 271 -21.55 7.48 -7.58
C PRO A 271 -21.18 8.54 -6.55
N ARG A 272 -21.17 9.80 -6.98
CA ARG A 272 -21.07 10.95 -6.08
C ARG A 272 -22.26 11.84 -6.26
N ALA A 273 -22.75 12.38 -5.14
CA ALA A 273 -23.82 13.33 -5.18
C ALA A 273 -23.36 14.74 -4.87
N SER A 274 -23.89 15.70 -5.62
CA SER A 274 -23.74 17.12 -5.38
C SER A 274 -25.04 17.82 -5.78
N GLY A 275 -25.59 18.64 -4.89
CA GLY A 275 -26.77 19.47 -5.17
C GLY A 275 -27.99 18.71 -5.72
N GLY A 276 -28.34 17.55 -5.14
CA GLY A 276 -29.50 16.76 -5.56
C GLY A 276 -29.34 16.02 -6.89
N ARG A 277 -28.08 15.79 -7.31
CA ARG A 277 -27.73 15.07 -8.54
C ARG A 277 -26.72 13.99 -8.22
N ILE A 278 -26.70 12.93 -9.02
CA ILE A 278 -25.70 11.87 -8.98
C ILE A 278 -24.88 11.97 -10.25
N LEU A 279 -23.56 12.04 -10.09
CA LEU A 279 -22.61 11.82 -11.17
C LEU A 279 -22.30 10.33 -11.26
N LEU A 280 -22.38 9.81 -12.48
CA LEU A 280 -22.11 8.43 -12.82
C LEU A 280 -21.14 8.41 -14.01
N ALA A 281 -20.12 7.56 -13.93
CA ALA A 281 -19.35 7.19 -15.11
C ALA A 281 -19.22 5.68 -15.22
N TYR A 282 -19.19 5.21 -16.46
CA TYR A 282 -19.13 3.79 -16.78
C TYR A 282 -18.72 3.53 -18.23
N PRO A 283 -18.08 2.38 -18.50
CA PRO A 283 -17.80 1.96 -19.86
C PRO A 283 -19.09 1.53 -20.58
N ALA A 284 -19.22 1.89 -21.86
CA ALA A 284 -20.29 1.46 -22.76
C ALA A 284 -19.70 1.09 -24.12
N GLY A 285 -19.20 -0.15 -24.23
CA GLY A 285 -18.48 -0.63 -25.41
C GLY A 285 -17.07 -0.03 -25.47
N ASP A 286 -16.76 0.65 -26.57
CA ASP A 286 -15.51 1.41 -26.80
C ASP A 286 -15.62 2.88 -26.32
N ALA A 287 -16.74 3.25 -25.71
CA ALA A 287 -16.98 4.58 -25.19
C ALA A 287 -16.98 4.58 -23.65
N GLU A 288 -16.64 5.72 -23.08
CA GLU A 288 -17.02 6.07 -21.72
C GLU A 288 -18.26 6.96 -21.73
N VAL A 289 -19.21 6.66 -20.83
CA VAL A 289 -20.35 7.51 -20.57
C VAL A 289 -20.16 8.22 -19.24
N LEU A 290 -20.22 9.55 -19.25
CA LEU A 290 -20.34 10.39 -18.06
C LEU A 290 -21.74 11.00 -18.05
N SER A 291 -22.50 10.81 -16.98
CA SER A 291 -23.87 11.35 -16.88
C SER A 291 -24.17 11.94 -15.51
N ALA A 292 -25.08 12.92 -15.51
CA ALA A 292 -25.72 13.41 -14.29
C ALA A 292 -27.19 13.03 -14.26
N VAL A 293 -27.63 12.51 -13.12
CA VAL A 293 -29.00 12.01 -12.92
C VAL A 293 -29.62 12.73 -11.72
N GLY A 294 -30.86 13.20 -11.86
CA GLY A 294 -31.59 13.82 -10.75
C GLY A 294 -31.95 12.82 -9.65
N THR A 295 -31.92 13.23 -8.39
CA THR A 295 -32.25 12.35 -7.24
C THR A 295 -33.71 12.41 -6.81
N THR A 296 -34.49 13.39 -7.28
CA THR A 296 -35.87 13.59 -6.84
C THR A 296 -36.87 12.84 -7.73
N PRO A 297 -37.82 12.08 -7.16
CA PRO A 297 -38.88 11.39 -7.91
C PRO A 297 -39.88 12.32 -8.64
N ARG A 298 -39.84 13.63 -8.35
CA ARG A 298 -40.97 14.55 -8.59
C ARG A 298 -41.21 14.91 -10.07
N ALA A 299 -40.29 14.62 -10.98
CA ALA A 299 -40.50 14.82 -12.42
C ALA A 299 -41.22 13.64 -13.09
N ALA A 300 -41.23 12.45 -12.48
CA ALA A 300 -41.80 11.24 -13.09
C ALA A 300 -43.32 11.11 -12.92
N ALA A 301 -43.94 11.84 -11.98
CA ALA A 301 -45.36 11.69 -11.67
C ALA A 301 -46.31 12.39 -12.67
N THR A 302 -45.82 13.34 -13.47
CA THR A 302 -46.60 14.04 -14.51
C THR A 302 -46.48 13.42 -15.89
N ALA A 303 -45.49 12.55 -16.10
CA ALA A 303 -45.43 11.70 -17.28
C ALA A 303 -46.28 10.45 -17.01
N GLY A 304 -47.29 10.19 -17.85
CA GLY A 304 -48.17 9.03 -17.69
C GLY A 304 -47.40 7.70 -17.60
N PRO A 305 -48.08 6.58 -17.26
CA PRO A 305 -47.47 5.27 -17.03
C PRO A 305 -46.95 4.64 -18.33
N GLY A 306 -45.88 5.21 -18.88
CA GLY A 306 -45.04 4.59 -19.89
C GLY A 306 -43.91 3.80 -19.21
N PRO A 307 -43.35 2.76 -19.87
CA PRO A 307 -42.27 1.92 -19.34
C PRO A 307 -40.90 2.64 -19.22
N GLY A 308 -40.88 3.90 -18.81
CA GLY A 308 -39.70 4.76 -18.77
C GLY A 308 -39.76 5.88 -17.73
N THR A 309 -40.38 5.67 -16.57
CA THR A 309 -40.34 6.60 -15.41
C THR A 309 -38.99 6.58 -14.70
N GLY A 310 -37.89 6.62 -15.47
CA GLY A 310 -36.53 6.69 -14.96
C GLY A 310 -36.23 8.05 -14.35
N ALA A 311 -35.25 8.09 -13.46
CA ALA A 311 -34.69 9.36 -13.02
C ALA A 311 -34.24 10.19 -14.23
N GLU A 312 -34.56 11.47 -14.21
CA GLU A 312 -34.26 12.37 -15.33
C GLU A 312 -32.73 12.44 -15.52
N THR A 313 -32.27 11.96 -16.68
CA THR A 313 -30.89 12.19 -17.11
C THR A 313 -30.79 13.66 -17.51
N LEU A 314 -30.07 14.44 -16.70
CA LEU A 314 -29.96 15.88 -16.89
C LEU A 314 -29.04 16.20 -18.07
N TRP A 315 -27.92 15.49 -18.14
CA TRP A 315 -27.02 15.51 -19.28
C TRP A 315 -26.26 14.19 -19.34
N ARG A 316 -25.78 13.88 -20.55
CA ARG A 316 -25.00 12.68 -20.86
C ARG A 316 -23.92 13.04 -21.86
N LEU A 317 -22.67 12.80 -21.50
CA LEU A 317 -21.50 12.89 -22.35
C LEU A 317 -21.08 11.46 -22.72
N VAL A 318 -20.78 11.24 -23.99
CA VAL A 318 -20.26 9.95 -24.49
C VAL A 318 -18.93 10.23 -25.15
N GLU A 319 -17.84 9.83 -24.51
CA GLU A 319 -16.48 9.96 -25.02
C GLU A 319 -16.10 8.63 -25.67
N ARG A 320 -16.10 8.59 -27.01
CA ARG A 320 -15.67 7.40 -27.75
C ARG A 320 -14.15 7.37 -27.81
N ALA A 321 -13.58 6.18 -27.61
CA ALA A 321 -12.18 5.99 -27.93
C ALA A 321 -11.93 6.24 -29.43
N GLU A 322 -10.75 6.75 -29.75
CA GLU A 322 -10.28 6.66 -31.13
C GLU A 322 -10.11 5.18 -31.53
N PRO A 323 -10.29 4.81 -32.82
CA PRO A 323 -10.10 3.44 -33.27
C PRO A 323 -8.74 2.87 -32.83
N GLY A 324 -8.76 1.74 -32.11
CA GLY A 324 -7.56 1.11 -31.56
C GLY A 324 -7.06 1.68 -30.23
N ARG A 325 -7.83 2.58 -29.58
CA ARG A 325 -7.60 3.04 -28.21
C ARG A 325 -8.68 2.51 -27.28
N GLU A 326 -8.35 2.36 -26.01
CA GLU A 326 -9.35 2.27 -24.95
C GLU A 326 -9.76 3.69 -24.57
N ALA A 327 -11.05 3.92 -24.32
CA ALA A 327 -11.50 5.22 -23.82
C ALA A 327 -10.83 5.46 -22.46
N ALA A 328 -10.43 6.70 -22.19
CA ALA A 328 -10.12 7.08 -20.81
C ALA A 328 -11.33 6.70 -19.94
N ARG A 329 -11.08 6.16 -18.75
CA ARG A 329 -12.12 5.72 -17.82
C ARG A 329 -12.07 6.53 -16.54
N HIS A 330 -13.16 7.18 -16.18
CA HIS A 330 -13.38 7.75 -14.88
C HIS A 330 -13.35 6.66 -13.80
N SER A 331 -12.27 6.61 -13.06
CA SER A 331 -12.06 5.67 -11.94
C SER A 331 -12.81 6.08 -10.67
N GLY A 332 -13.21 7.34 -10.57
CA GLY A 332 -13.91 7.87 -9.42
C GLY A 332 -14.13 9.38 -9.49
N PHE A 333 -14.86 9.88 -8.50
CA PHE A 333 -15.20 11.30 -8.39
C PHE A 333 -14.92 11.82 -6.99
N VAL A 334 -14.54 13.09 -6.93
CA VAL A 334 -14.48 13.89 -5.70
C VAL A 334 -15.41 15.07 -5.87
N VAL A 335 -16.23 15.36 -4.87
CA VAL A 335 -17.19 16.47 -4.92
C VAL A 335 -16.85 17.49 -3.86
N ASP A 336 -17.01 18.77 -4.21
CA ASP A 336 -17.11 19.82 -3.22
C ASP A 336 -18.42 19.64 -2.46
N ALA A 337 -18.32 19.54 -1.13
CA ALA A 337 -19.47 19.31 -0.26
C ALA A 337 -20.45 20.50 -0.20
N THR A 338 -20.10 21.66 -0.78
CA THR A 338 -21.01 22.79 -0.86
C THR A 338 -22.21 22.49 -1.78
N PRO A 339 -23.43 22.98 -1.48
CA PRO A 339 -24.58 22.81 -2.36
C PRO A 339 -24.32 23.39 -3.76
N GLY A 340 -24.43 22.56 -4.79
CA GLY A 340 -24.09 22.94 -6.17
C GLY A 340 -22.58 22.97 -6.45
N GLY A 341 -21.78 22.40 -5.55
CA GLY A 341 -20.34 22.32 -5.66
C GLY A 341 -19.89 21.55 -6.90
N LEU A 342 -18.71 21.93 -7.39
CA LEU A 342 -18.04 21.26 -8.50
C LEU A 342 -17.64 19.84 -8.12
N ALA A 343 -17.52 19.00 -9.13
CA ALA A 343 -16.94 17.68 -9.01
C ALA A 343 -15.65 17.58 -9.81
N LEU A 344 -14.76 16.70 -9.38
CA LEU A 344 -13.57 16.31 -10.10
C LEU A 344 -13.70 14.84 -10.47
N GLY A 345 -13.79 14.54 -11.76
CA GLY A 345 -13.76 13.19 -12.31
C GLY A 345 -12.34 12.77 -12.62
N LEU A 346 -11.89 11.64 -12.06
CA LEU A 346 -10.54 11.13 -12.26
C LEU A 346 -10.44 10.20 -13.45
N LEU A 347 -9.76 10.62 -14.50
CA LEU A 347 -9.51 9.81 -15.69
C LEU A 347 -8.35 8.84 -15.43
N TYR A 348 -8.57 7.58 -15.77
CA TYR A 348 -7.61 6.51 -15.77
C TYR A 348 -7.46 5.99 -17.20
N ASP A 349 -6.25 6.05 -17.75
CA ASP A 349 -5.93 5.63 -19.12
C ASP A 349 -5.20 4.28 -19.18
N GLY A 350 -5.21 3.53 -18.07
CA GLY A 350 -4.60 2.20 -17.99
C GLY A 350 -3.09 2.17 -17.76
N THR A 351 -2.38 3.28 -17.93
CA THR A 351 -0.94 3.20 -18.23
C THR A 351 -0.08 4.35 -17.73
N ALA A 352 -0.63 5.54 -17.44
CA ALA A 352 0.17 6.72 -17.09
C ALA A 352 0.33 6.96 -15.58
N PRO A 353 1.49 7.48 -15.11
CA PRO A 353 1.67 8.03 -13.77
C PRO A 353 0.88 9.32 -13.48
N GLY A 354 0.19 9.91 -14.46
CA GLY A 354 -0.49 11.19 -14.34
C GLY A 354 -2.00 11.03 -14.43
N TRP A 355 -2.72 11.44 -13.40
CA TRP A 355 -4.18 11.48 -13.44
C TRP A 355 -4.60 12.74 -14.20
N ALA A 356 -5.16 12.58 -15.40
CA ALA A 356 -6.00 13.62 -15.95
C ALA A 356 -7.30 13.68 -15.13
N ALA A 357 -7.86 14.86 -14.98
CA ALA A 357 -9.07 15.06 -14.21
C ALA A 357 -9.99 16.06 -14.87
N ASP A 358 -11.26 15.70 -15.02
CA ASP A 358 -12.29 16.58 -15.55
C ASP A 358 -12.95 17.35 -14.39
N LEU A 359 -12.96 18.68 -14.46
CA LEU A 359 -13.80 19.48 -13.55
C LEU A 359 -15.20 19.49 -14.13
N ILE A 360 -16.14 18.94 -13.38
CA ILE A 360 -17.52 18.70 -13.80
C ILE A 360 -18.41 19.60 -12.95
N ASP A 361 -19.23 20.40 -13.61
CA ASP A 361 -20.40 21.03 -13.01
C ASP A 361 -21.57 20.05 -13.14
N PRO A 362 -22.16 19.57 -12.03
CA PRO A 362 -23.29 18.65 -12.08
C PRO A 362 -24.49 19.17 -12.87
N VAL A 363 -24.60 20.49 -13.09
CA VAL A 363 -25.64 21.14 -13.90
C VAL A 363 -25.22 21.27 -15.37
N ARG A 364 -23.97 21.69 -15.62
CA ARG A 364 -23.52 22.12 -16.96
C ARG A 364 -22.67 21.09 -17.71
N GLY A 365 -22.23 20.01 -17.07
CA GLY A 365 -21.31 19.04 -17.64
C GLY A 365 -19.83 19.38 -17.39
N VAL A 366 -18.95 18.88 -18.25
CA VAL A 366 -17.50 19.07 -18.13
C VAL A 366 -17.12 20.53 -18.43
N LEU A 367 -16.50 21.20 -17.46
CA LEU A 367 -16.02 22.58 -17.57
C LEU A 367 -14.58 22.66 -18.13
N GLY A 368 -13.79 21.62 -17.93
CA GLY A 368 -12.40 21.55 -18.41
C GLY A 368 -11.72 20.24 -18.03
N ARG A 369 -10.47 20.08 -18.48
CA ARG A 369 -9.62 18.93 -18.20
C ARG A 369 -8.28 19.44 -17.65
N TRP A 370 -7.83 18.90 -16.53
CA TRP A 370 -6.57 19.25 -15.88
C TRP A 370 -5.66 18.05 -15.80
N ILE A 371 -4.36 18.28 -15.91
CA ILE A 371 -3.37 17.28 -15.56
C ILE A 371 -3.00 17.53 -14.09
N LEU A 372 -3.30 16.56 -13.22
CA LEU A 372 -2.87 16.64 -11.83
C LEU A 372 -1.36 16.37 -11.77
N PRO A 373 -0.61 17.12 -10.94
CA PRO A 373 0.83 17.07 -10.95
C PRO A 373 1.40 15.75 -10.41
N VAL A 374 0.63 14.68 -10.15
CA VAL A 374 1.16 13.36 -9.70
C VAL A 374 0.06 12.30 -9.46
N ARG A 375 0.50 11.08 -9.08
CA ARG A 375 -0.29 9.91 -8.67
C ARG A 375 -1.16 10.07 -7.41
N TYR A 376 -1.46 11.30 -6.98
CA TYR A 376 -2.35 11.45 -5.84
C TYR A 376 -3.78 11.01 -6.18
N ARG A 377 -4.34 10.17 -5.32
CA ARG A 377 -5.78 9.90 -5.30
C ARG A 377 -6.47 11.06 -4.60
N PRO A 378 -7.25 11.91 -5.29
CA PRO A 378 -8.02 12.93 -4.62
C PRO A 378 -9.07 12.29 -3.71
N PHE A 379 -9.27 12.88 -2.54
CA PHE A 379 -10.22 12.43 -1.53
C PHE A 379 -11.20 13.54 -1.12
N GLY A 380 -10.90 14.80 -1.41
CA GLY A 380 -11.75 15.94 -1.07
C GLY A 380 -11.51 17.13 -1.98
N MET A 381 -12.49 18.04 -2.03
CA MET A 381 -12.40 19.29 -2.78
C MET A 381 -13.09 20.42 -2.00
N ARG A 382 -12.53 21.63 -2.09
CA ARG A 382 -13.15 22.87 -1.60
C ARG A 382 -12.95 23.98 -2.61
N GLY A 383 -14.04 24.46 -3.18
CA GLY A 383 -14.03 25.40 -4.29
C GLY A 383 -13.23 24.83 -5.45
N ARG A 384 -11.99 25.30 -5.59
CA ARG A 384 -11.09 24.92 -6.69
C ARG A 384 -9.80 24.24 -6.22
N THR A 385 -9.71 24.01 -4.91
CA THR A 385 -8.60 23.31 -4.30
C THR A 385 -8.99 21.85 -4.13
N VAL A 386 -8.22 20.98 -4.74
CA VAL A 386 -8.33 19.52 -4.66
C VAL A 386 -7.35 19.03 -3.60
N PHE A 387 -7.82 18.18 -2.70
CA PHE A 387 -6.99 17.51 -1.71
C PHE A 387 -6.79 16.07 -2.13
N ALA A 388 -5.54 15.64 -2.14
CA ALA A 388 -5.17 14.37 -2.71
C ALA A 388 -4.06 13.69 -1.91
N VAL A 389 -4.08 12.36 -1.94
CA VAL A 389 -3.24 11.51 -1.09
C VAL A 389 -2.60 10.39 -1.91
N GLU A 390 -1.36 10.05 -1.60
CA GLU A 390 -0.60 8.97 -2.23
C GLU A 390 0.05 8.16 -1.11
N VAL A 391 -0.15 6.85 -1.13
CA VAL A 391 0.63 5.94 -0.29
C VAL A 391 1.87 5.55 -1.09
N ALA A 392 3.01 6.12 -0.75
CA ALA A 392 4.30 5.79 -1.34
C ALA A 392 5.01 4.71 -0.51
N GLY A 393 5.55 3.71 -1.18
CA GLY A 393 6.40 2.68 -0.55
C GLY A 393 6.48 1.41 -1.39
N GLY A 394 7.70 0.91 -1.60
CA GLY A 394 7.98 -0.36 -2.26
C GLY A 394 8.20 -1.52 -1.28
N PRO A 395 8.38 -2.75 -1.78
CA PRO A 395 8.80 -3.89 -0.97
C PRO A 395 10.07 -3.56 -0.16
N GLY A 396 9.99 -3.69 1.17
CA GLY A 396 11.12 -3.38 2.08
C GLY A 396 11.32 -1.89 2.40
N MET A 397 10.42 -1.00 1.95
CA MET A 397 10.47 0.43 2.26
C MET A 397 9.45 0.80 3.34
N ALA A 398 9.79 1.76 4.19
CA ALA A 398 8.83 2.36 5.11
C ALA A 398 7.76 3.11 4.30
N ARG A 399 6.51 2.67 4.40
CA ARG A 399 5.40 3.30 3.69
C ARG A 399 5.16 4.71 4.25
N SER A 400 5.00 5.67 3.35
CA SER A 400 4.64 7.05 3.66
C SER A 400 3.32 7.42 2.99
N LEU A 401 2.56 8.28 3.64
CA LEU A 401 1.38 8.93 3.11
C LEU A 401 1.77 10.36 2.72
N ASN A 402 1.84 10.62 1.42
CA ASN A 402 2.07 11.94 0.86
C ASN A 402 0.71 12.61 0.67
N LEU A 403 0.55 13.82 1.19
CA LEU A 403 -0.66 14.62 1.14
C LEU A 403 -0.37 15.91 0.36
N ALA A 404 -1.30 16.34 -0.48
CA ALA A 404 -1.20 17.61 -1.19
C ALA A 404 -2.54 18.34 -1.30
N ALA A 405 -2.47 19.67 -1.34
CA ALA A 405 -3.53 20.52 -1.87
C ALA A 405 -3.09 21.09 -3.21
N VAL A 406 -3.96 21.01 -4.20
CA VAL A 406 -3.70 21.43 -5.57
C VAL A 406 -4.80 22.36 -6.04
N ASP A 407 -4.44 23.56 -6.47
CA ASP A 407 -5.36 24.54 -7.04
C ASP A 407 -5.54 24.29 -8.54
N LEU A 408 -6.79 24.28 -8.99
CA LEU A 408 -7.14 24.21 -10.41
C LEU A 408 -7.48 25.62 -10.91
N PRO A 409 -6.61 26.38 -11.61
CA PRO A 409 -6.92 27.71 -12.17
C PRO A 409 -7.79 27.64 -13.45
N LEU A 410 -8.60 28.69 -13.73
CA LEU A 410 -9.60 28.70 -14.84
C LEU A 410 -9.00 29.40 -16.08
N ASP A 411 -8.02 30.27 -15.83
CA ASP A 411 -7.50 31.24 -16.80
C ASP A 411 -6.05 30.93 -17.19
N GLY A 412 -5.66 29.65 -17.14
CA GLY A 412 -4.36 29.21 -17.65
C GLY A 412 -4.34 29.17 -19.19
N PRO A 413 -3.23 29.51 -19.86
CA PRO A 413 -3.08 29.23 -21.27
C PRO A 413 -3.22 27.71 -21.50
N PRO A 414 -3.88 27.27 -22.58
CA PRO A 414 -3.98 25.86 -22.90
C PRO A 414 -2.59 25.25 -23.03
N VAL A 415 -2.40 24.08 -22.44
CA VAL A 415 -1.12 23.33 -22.54
C VAL A 415 -1.03 22.76 -23.94
N THR A 416 -0.39 23.45 -24.87
CA THR A 416 -0.43 23.09 -26.31
C THR A 416 0.86 22.52 -26.88
N ALA A 417 2.00 22.62 -26.20
CA ALA A 417 3.24 22.16 -26.80
C ALA A 417 3.44 20.65 -26.56
N PRO A 418 3.32 19.80 -27.61
CA PRO A 418 3.41 18.34 -27.49
C PRO A 418 4.76 17.92 -26.90
N ALA A 419 4.77 16.77 -26.22
CA ALA A 419 6.02 16.16 -25.80
C ALA A 419 6.84 15.75 -27.04
N PRO A 420 8.17 15.90 -27.01
CA PRO A 420 9.03 15.33 -28.04
C PRO A 420 8.86 13.80 -28.08
N ASP A 421 8.96 13.22 -29.27
CA ASP A 421 8.81 11.78 -29.48
C ASP A 421 9.95 11.03 -28.75
N PRO A 422 9.65 10.14 -27.79
CA PRO A 422 10.67 9.36 -27.08
C PRO A 422 11.51 8.48 -28.00
N CYS A 423 11.01 8.08 -29.18
CA CYS A 423 11.78 7.30 -30.15
C CYS A 423 12.90 8.11 -30.79
N ASP A 424 12.73 9.42 -30.95
CA ASP A 424 13.76 10.30 -31.49
C ASP A 424 14.94 10.50 -30.52
N LEU A 425 14.69 10.32 -29.21
CA LEU A 425 15.69 10.57 -28.18
C LEU A 425 16.87 9.60 -28.22
N LEU A 426 16.71 8.37 -28.69
CA LEU A 426 17.84 7.44 -28.88
C LEU A 426 17.93 6.89 -30.31
N ALA A 427 17.16 7.42 -31.26
CA ALA A 427 17.24 7.00 -32.67
C ALA A 427 18.66 7.12 -33.24
N GLY A 428 19.23 6.03 -33.77
CA GLY A 428 20.59 6.05 -34.33
C GLY A 428 21.72 5.96 -33.29
N THR A 429 21.42 5.74 -32.01
CA THR A 429 22.43 5.33 -31.02
C THR A 429 23.03 3.98 -31.45
N PRO A 430 24.36 3.84 -31.63
CA PRO A 430 24.97 2.61 -32.11
C PRO A 430 24.61 1.39 -31.26
N GLY A 431 24.07 0.36 -31.92
CA GLY A 431 23.70 -0.90 -31.28
C GLY A 431 22.34 -0.92 -30.58
N LEU A 432 21.54 0.16 -30.67
CA LEU A 432 20.13 0.18 -30.25
C LEU A 432 19.22 0.27 -31.48
N ARG A 433 18.17 -0.55 -31.50
CA ARG A 433 17.10 -0.49 -32.49
C ARG A 433 15.80 -0.13 -31.80
N ALA A 434 15.15 0.95 -32.23
CA ALA A 434 13.80 1.27 -31.77
C ALA A 434 12.87 0.12 -32.14
N VAL A 435 12.15 -0.39 -31.15
CA VAL A 435 11.05 -1.31 -31.34
C VAL A 435 9.80 -0.45 -31.28
N PRO A 436 9.13 -0.19 -32.41
CA PRO A 436 7.88 0.55 -32.38
C PRO A 436 6.92 -0.15 -31.40
N PRO A 437 6.24 0.60 -30.52
CA PRO A 437 5.33 0.01 -29.56
C PRO A 437 4.33 -0.87 -30.30
N VAL A 438 4.13 -2.10 -29.83
CA VAL A 438 3.09 -2.97 -30.37
C VAL A 438 1.75 -2.27 -30.09
N PRO A 439 0.97 -1.86 -31.11
CA PRO A 439 -0.40 -1.41 -30.87
C PRO A 439 -1.18 -2.58 -30.27
N PRO A 440 -2.02 -2.40 -29.24
CA PRO A 440 -2.79 -1.19 -28.97
C PRO A 440 -2.91 -0.89 -27.47
N PHE A 441 -2.00 -0.12 -26.85
CA PHE A 441 -2.25 0.33 -25.47
C PHE A 441 -1.75 1.76 -25.26
N SER A 442 -2.71 2.70 -25.20
CA SER A 442 -2.65 4.04 -24.57
C SER A 442 -1.78 5.16 -25.16
N GLU A 443 -2.08 6.42 -24.79
CA GLU A 443 -1.24 7.60 -25.06
C GLU A 443 0.16 7.49 -24.42
N VAL A 444 0.36 6.62 -23.43
CA VAL A 444 1.69 6.36 -22.84
C VAL A 444 2.62 5.68 -23.84
N ALA A 445 2.12 4.95 -24.83
CA ALA A 445 2.95 4.45 -25.93
C ALA A 445 3.53 5.58 -26.81
N ARG A 446 3.01 6.83 -26.70
CA ARG A 446 3.65 8.03 -27.28
C ARG A 446 4.59 8.73 -26.31
N LEU A 447 4.49 8.41 -25.01
CA LEU A 447 5.39 8.91 -23.97
C LEU A 447 6.55 7.95 -23.71
N THR A 448 6.52 6.72 -24.25
CA THR A 448 7.63 5.77 -24.16
C THR A 448 8.00 5.16 -25.51
N CYS A 449 9.29 4.90 -25.71
CA CYS A 449 9.80 4.11 -26.82
C CYS A 449 10.68 2.98 -26.29
N ASP A 450 10.43 1.77 -26.78
CA ASP A 450 11.30 0.65 -26.49
C ASP A 450 12.45 0.59 -27.47
N PHE A 451 13.62 0.23 -26.98
CA PHE A 451 14.81 -0.04 -27.75
C PHE A 451 15.30 -1.43 -27.39
N VAL A 452 15.83 -2.14 -28.38
CA VAL A 452 16.46 -3.44 -28.18
C VAL A 452 17.91 -3.35 -28.63
N ASP A 453 18.82 -3.83 -27.78
CA ASP A 453 20.24 -3.89 -28.11
C ASP A 453 20.58 -5.08 -29.02
N ALA A 454 21.82 -5.16 -29.50
CA ALA A 454 22.28 -6.27 -30.35
C ALA A 454 22.16 -7.67 -29.70
N ARG A 455 21.98 -7.75 -28.38
CA ARG A 455 21.80 -9.00 -27.62
C ARG A 455 20.33 -9.32 -27.35
N GLY A 456 19.39 -8.51 -27.84
CA GLY A 456 17.96 -8.69 -27.60
C GLY A 456 17.47 -8.10 -26.27
N MET A 457 18.31 -7.37 -25.53
CA MET A 457 17.90 -6.78 -24.25
C MET A 457 17.11 -5.49 -24.48
N ARG A 458 15.98 -5.38 -23.78
CA ARG A 458 15.04 -4.26 -23.89
C ARG A 458 15.41 -3.12 -22.94
N LEU A 459 15.26 -1.90 -23.45
CA LEU A 459 15.37 -0.63 -22.77
C LEU A 459 14.10 0.16 -23.08
N THR A 460 13.53 0.84 -22.11
CA THR A 460 12.38 1.71 -22.32
C THR A 460 12.79 3.14 -21.99
N VAL A 461 12.74 4.02 -22.98
CA VAL A 461 12.87 5.46 -22.80
C VAL A 461 11.49 6.03 -22.66
N GLY A 462 11.29 6.99 -21.77
CA GLY A 462 10.10 7.82 -21.83
C GLY A 462 10.37 9.29 -21.60
N VAL A 463 9.46 10.10 -22.12
CA VAL A 463 9.48 11.54 -22.01
C VAL A 463 8.12 11.99 -21.53
N TRP A 464 8.14 12.78 -20.48
CA TRP A 464 6.97 13.45 -19.97
C TRP A 464 7.22 14.96 -20.02
N SER A 465 6.23 15.72 -20.49
CA SER A 465 6.34 17.17 -20.58
C SER A 465 5.36 17.79 -19.61
N ALA A 466 5.89 18.37 -18.54
CA ALA A 466 5.09 19.23 -17.69
C ALA A 466 4.68 20.49 -18.47
N PRO A 467 3.57 21.13 -18.09
CA PRO A 467 3.16 22.39 -18.70
C PRO A 467 4.20 23.50 -18.52
N GLY A 468 4.92 23.52 -17.39
CA GLY A 468 6.02 24.44 -17.13
C GLY A 468 7.23 23.83 -16.38
N PRO A 469 8.38 24.54 -16.34
CA PRO A 469 9.59 24.06 -15.66
C PRO A 469 9.43 23.83 -14.16
N GLN A 470 8.65 24.66 -13.47
CA GLN A 470 8.41 24.51 -12.02
C GLN A 470 7.67 23.21 -11.71
N SER A 471 6.62 22.90 -12.47
CA SER A 471 5.87 21.66 -12.30
C SER A 471 6.71 20.45 -12.65
N ALA A 472 7.55 20.52 -13.69
CA ALA A 472 8.54 19.47 -13.93
C ALA A 472 9.48 19.29 -12.74
N ALA A 473 9.90 20.38 -12.08
CA ALA A 473 10.75 20.31 -10.89
C ALA A 473 10.01 19.70 -9.69
N ASP A 474 8.73 20.04 -9.49
CA ASP A 474 7.89 19.44 -8.45
C ASP A 474 7.69 17.93 -8.69
N LEU A 475 7.36 17.54 -9.92
CA LEU A 475 7.21 16.14 -10.31
C LEU A 475 8.50 15.35 -10.25
N TRP A 476 9.62 15.95 -10.64
CA TRP A 476 10.92 15.32 -10.54
C TRP A 476 11.31 15.10 -9.07
N ARG A 477 11.12 16.09 -8.20
CA ARG A 477 11.36 15.95 -6.76
C ARG A 477 10.51 14.83 -6.17
N GLN A 478 9.22 14.79 -6.51
CA GLN A 478 8.35 13.73 -6.02
C GLN A 478 8.73 12.35 -6.58
N ALA A 479 9.04 12.25 -7.88
CA ALA A 479 9.52 11.00 -8.46
C ALA A 479 10.77 10.50 -7.75
N ARG A 480 11.72 11.41 -7.47
CA ARG A 480 12.93 11.15 -6.70
C ARG A 480 12.60 10.68 -5.28
N ASP A 481 11.73 11.39 -4.58
CA ASP A 481 11.38 11.10 -3.18
C ASP A 481 10.57 9.81 -3.02
N THR A 482 9.79 9.43 -4.05
CA THR A 482 9.02 8.18 -4.09
C THR A 482 9.88 6.99 -4.49
N SER A 483 10.89 7.20 -5.35
CA SER A 483 11.82 6.14 -5.76
C SER A 483 13.07 6.05 -4.89
N GLU A 484 13.20 6.90 -3.87
CA GLU A 484 14.42 7.10 -3.08
C GLU A 484 15.66 7.31 -3.98
N GLY A 485 15.49 8.15 -4.99
CA GLY A 485 16.49 8.36 -6.01
C GLY A 485 17.73 9.06 -5.49
N HIS A 486 18.90 8.48 -5.72
CA HIS A 486 20.17 9.13 -5.43
C HIS A 486 20.54 10.07 -6.59
N GLY A 487 21.08 11.24 -6.26
CA GLY A 487 21.44 12.24 -7.26
C GLY A 487 22.54 11.71 -8.19
N LEU A 488 22.46 12.07 -9.47
CA LEU A 488 23.46 11.77 -10.48
C LEU A 488 23.99 13.07 -11.08
N ASP A 489 25.31 13.23 -11.12
CA ASP A 489 25.98 14.46 -11.59
C ASP A 489 25.95 14.67 -13.12
N ALA A 490 25.24 13.83 -13.88
CA ALA A 490 25.57 13.63 -15.30
C ALA A 490 24.45 13.81 -16.33
N ALA A 491 23.23 14.23 -15.97
CA ALA A 491 22.17 14.41 -16.98
C ALA A 491 21.14 15.48 -16.61
N GLY A 492 21.03 16.54 -17.44
CA GLY A 492 19.95 17.52 -17.36
C GLY A 492 20.20 18.70 -16.41
N ASP A 493 19.10 19.31 -15.94
CA ASP A 493 19.14 20.26 -14.81
C ASP A 493 19.37 19.50 -13.50
N GLU A 494 18.72 18.34 -13.38
CA GLU A 494 18.77 17.44 -12.21
C GLU A 494 18.52 16.00 -12.69
N ALA A 495 19.22 15.00 -12.14
CA ALA A 495 18.97 13.58 -12.40
C ALA A 495 19.11 12.72 -11.16
N PHE A 496 18.41 11.59 -11.13
CA PHE A 496 18.54 10.57 -10.11
C PHE A 496 18.41 9.15 -10.69
N GLY A 497 19.02 8.17 -10.01
CA GLY A 497 18.85 6.74 -10.28
C GLY A 497 17.92 6.07 -9.26
N SER A 498 17.02 5.17 -9.68
CA SER A 498 16.10 4.47 -8.77
C SER A 498 16.73 3.19 -8.20
N GLY A 499 17.19 3.26 -6.94
CA GLY A 499 17.65 2.11 -6.16
C GLY A 499 19.06 1.59 -6.50
N PRO A 500 19.53 0.53 -5.81
CA PRO A 500 20.94 0.08 -5.80
C PRO A 500 21.45 -0.55 -7.10
N ARG A 501 20.59 -0.64 -8.12
CA ARG A 501 20.93 -1.17 -9.44
C ARG A 501 20.54 -0.22 -10.57
N ASP A 502 20.02 0.96 -10.26
CA ASP A 502 19.64 1.96 -11.26
C ASP A 502 18.83 1.42 -12.43
N GLY A 503 17.91 0.49 -12.17
CA GLY A 503 17.07 -0.09 -13.24
C GLY A 503 16.23 0.95 -13.98
N MET A 504 16.16 2.18 -13.45
CA MET A 504 15.65 3.37 -14.11
C MET A 504 16.46 4.58 -13.66
N ILE A 505 16.84 5.42 -14.63
CA ILE A 505 17.38 6.76 -14.40
C ILE A 505 16.31 7.76 -14.82
N VAL A 506 16.15 8.84 -14.06
CA VAL A 506 15.20 9.92 -14.35
C VAL A 506 15.93 11.25 -14.33
N ALA A 507 15.86 12.00 -15.42
CA ALA A 507 16.45 13.33 -15.56
C ALA A 507 15.36 14.37 -15.85
N ARG A 508 15.50 15.56 -15.28
CA ARG A 508 14.70 16.72 -15.62
C ARG A 508 15.51 17.70 -16.46
N ARG A 509 14.91 18.28 -17.48
CA ARG A 509 15.45 19.41 -18.25
C ARG A 509 14.33 20.37 -18.62
N GLY A 510 14.36 21.58 -18.07
CA GLY A 510 13.29 22.55 -18.24
C GLY A 510 11.95 21.96 -17.79
N ARG A 511 10.99 21.89 -18.72
CA ARG A 511 9.66 21.29 -18.50
C ARG A 511 9.59 19.78 -18.80
N HIS A 512 10.67 19.17 -19.28
CA HIS A 512 10.69 17.77 -19.69
C HIS A 512 11.30 16.90 -18.59
N ILE A 513 10.68 15.77 -18.31
CA ILE A 513 11.21 14.69 -17.48
C ILE A 513 11.44 13.50 -18.40
N VAL A 514 12.68 13.05 -18.49
CA VAL A 514 13.09 11.88 -19.26
C VAL A 514 13.38 10.77 -18.28
N TRP A 515 12.92 9.56 -18.56
CA TRP A 515 13.40 8.38 -17.86
C TRP A 515 13.91 7.36 -18.86
N VAL A 516 14.91 6.61 -18.44
CA VAL A 516 15.47 5.50 -19.20
C VAL A 516 15.53 4.32 -18.24
N SER A 517 14.87 3.23 -18.58
CA SER A 517 14.79 2.04 -17.73
C SER A 517 15.18 0.78 -18.49
N SER A 518 15.74 -0.19 -17.77
CA SER A 518 15.94 -1.54 -18.28
C SER A 518 15.81 -2.57 -17.15
N PRO A 519 15.04 -3.65 -17.36
CA PRO A 519 14.99 -4.75 -16.41
C PRO A 519 16.27 -5.60 -16.40
N TYR A 520 17.20 -5.38 -17.34
CA TYR A 520 18.39 -6.20 -17.51
C TYR A 520 19.62 -5.60 -16.83
N LEU A 521 20.16 -6.32 -15.83
CA LEU A 521 21.35 -5.93 -15.07
C LEU A 521 22.55 -5.48 -15.94
N PRO A 522 22.89 -6.16 -17.06
CA PRO A 522 24.05 -5.77 -17.86
C PRO A 522 23.92 -4.42 -18.59
N LEU A 523 22.73 -3.80 -18.57
CA LEU A 523 22.52 -2.47 -19.14
C LEU A 523 22.65 -1.35 -18.11
N HIS A 524 22.66 -1.66 -16.80
CA HIS A 524 22.67 -0.65 -15.73
C HIS A 524 23.89 0.28 -15.83
N ASP A 525 25.08 -0.27 -16.07
CA ASP A 525 26.31 0.51 -16.26
C ASP A 525 26.28 1.45 -17.49
N ARG A 526 25.37 1.21 -18.44
CA ARG A 526 25.21 2.03 -19.66
C ARG A 526 24.09 3.07 -19.54
N LEU A 527 23.20 2.94 -18.55
CA LEU A 527 22.00 3.79 -18.46
C LEU A 527 22.35 5.26 -18.31
N THR A 528 23.39 5.60 -17.54
CA THR A 528 23.81 7.01 -17.34
C THR A 528 24.26 7.64 -18.66
N GLY A 529 25.02 6.91 -19.47
CA GLY A 529 25.46 7.38 -20.79
C GLY A 529 24.28 7.54 -21.77
N LEU A 530 23.35 6.59 -21.77
CA LEU A 530 22.14 6.66 -22.60
C LEU A 530 21.22 7.81 -22.16
N MET A 531 21.09 8.06 -20.86
CA MET A 531 20.35 9.19 -20.33
C MET A 531 20.98 10.52 -20.77
N ALA A 532 22.30 10.66 -20.65
CA ALA A 532 23.01 11.86 -21.11
C ALA A 532 22.80 12.11 -22.61
N GLU A 533 22.83 11.06 -23.44
CA GLU A 533 22.53 11.17 -24.88
C GLU A 533 21.08 11.60 -25.15
N ALA A 534 20.10 10.98 -24.48
CA ALA A 534 18.69 11.34 -24.61
C ALA A 534 18.44 12.80 -24.24
N VAL A 535 19.02 13.27 -23.13
CA VAL A 535 18.92 14.67 -22.69
C VAL A 535 19.64 15.63 -23.64
N ALA A 536 20.81 15.26 -24.18
CA ALA A 536 21.53 16.10 -25.13
C ALA A 536 20.76 16.29 -26.45
N ARG A 537 20.05 15.27 -26.92
CA ARG A 537 19.24 15.34 -28.15
C ARG A 537 17.99 16.20 -27.99
N LEU A 538 17.36 16.22 -26.81
CA LEU A 538 16.32 17.20 -26.48
C LEU A 538 16.79 18.65 -26.70
N TYR A 539 18.10 18.91 -26.61
CA TYR A 539 18.71 20.24 -26.74
C TYR A 539 19.02 20.68 -28.17
N ARG A 540 18.95 19.79 -29.17
CA ARG A 540 19.11 20.18 -30.59
C ARG A 540 17.87 20.91 -31.14
N VAL A 541 16.79 20.97 -30.38
CA VAL A 541 15.65 21.86 -30.61
C VAL A 541 16.03 23.23 -30.02
N PRO A 542 16.08 24.32 -30.81
CA PRO A 542 16.59 25.61 -30.34
C PRO A 542 15.67 26.18 -29.25
N GLN A 543 16.16 26.19 -28.01
CA GLN A 543 15.50 26.86 -26.88
C GLN A 543 16.48 27.79 -26.17
N THR A 544 16.10 29.06 -26.05
CA THR A 544 16.86 30.15 -25.43
C THR A 544 16.48 30.31 -23.96
N VAL A 545 17.23 29.73 -23.02
CA VAL A 545 17.11 30.07 -21.58
C VAL A 545 18.47 29.97 -20.85
N ARG A 546 18.68 30.88 -19.89
CA ARG A 546 19.90 31.11 -19.09
C ARG A 546 19.75 30.53 -17.66
N PRO A 547 20.77 29.89 -17.04
CA PRO A 547 20.61 29.21 -15.74
C PRO A 547 20.76 30.13 -14.51
N LEU A 548 20.15 29.75 -13.38
CA LEU A 548 20.29 30.36 -12.04
C LEU A 548 20.83 29.32 -11.03
N ALA A 549 21.66 29.73 -10.08
CA ALA A 549 22.36 28.86 -9.11
C ALA A 549 21.51 28.47 -7.88
N ALA A 550 21.75 27.26 -7.35
CA ALA A 550 21.03 26.68 -6.20
C ALA A 550 21.76 26.91 -4.84
N PRO A 551 21.02 26.98 -3.71
CA PRO A 551 21.58 27.16 -2.37
C PRO A 551 21.94 25.82 -1.68
N SER A 552 22.97 25.85 -0.82
CA SER A 552 23.43 24.70 -0.01
C SER A 552 22.60 24.52 1.28
N PRO A 553 22.31 23.28 1.72
CA PRO A 553 21.63 22.99 2.98
C PRO A 553 22.57 23.03 4.19
N GLY A 554 22.05 23.48 5.34
CA GLY A 554 22.79 23.61 6.61
C GLY A 554 22.86 22.33 7.45
N PRO A 555 23.76 22.27 8.45
CA PRO A 555 24.11 21.06 9.18
C PRO A 555 23.14 20.72 10.34
N VAL A 556 22.94 19.41 10.55
CA VAL A 556 22.12 18.79 11.62
C VAL A 556 22.97 18.60 12.90
N PRO A 557 22.40 18.67 14.13
CA PRO A 557 23.16 18.60 15.39
C PRO A 557 23.77 17.21 15.65
N ALA A 558 24.98 17.18 16.24
CA ALA A 558 25.72 15.96 16.54
C ALA A 558 25.33 15.34 17.90
N GLU A 559 24.89 14.08 17.89
CA GLU A 559 24.80 13.23 19.09
C GLU A 559 26.19 12.72 19.54
N GLY A 560 26.36 12.58 20.86
CA GLY A 560 27.63 12.34 21.56
C GLY A 560 28.48 11.17 21.04
N GLY A 561 29.80 11.37 21.13
CA GLY A 561 30.86 10.58 20.47
C GLY A 561 31.08 9.18 21.01
N ALA A 562 30.11 8.28 20.82
CA ALA A 562 30.34 6.84 20.94
C ALA A 562 31.48 6.40 19.99
N PRO A 563 32.32 5.44 20.38
CA PRO A 563 33.40 4.95 19.54
C PRO A 563 32.85 4.39 18.23
N VAL A 564 33.42 4.86 17.12
CA VAL A 564 33.09 4.43 15.77
C VAL A 564 34.05 3.32 15.36
N LEU A 565 33.52 2.11 15.16
CA LEU A 565 34.24 0.96 14.66
C LEU A 565 33.95 0.75 13.17
N THR A 566 34.91 1.05 12.31
CA THR A 566 34.80 0.72 10.89
C THR A 566 35.07 -0.77 10.69
N LEU A 567 34.11 -1.47 10.06
CA LEU A 567 34.22 -2.90 9.81
C LEU A 567 35.16 -3.19 8.63
N PRO A 568 36.24 -3.97 8.81
CA PRO A 568 37.17 -4.30 7.74
C PRO A 568 36.50 -4.87 6.47
N GLY A 569 36.94 -4.39 5.31
CA GLY A 569 36.39 -4.85 4.03
C GLY A 569 34.97 -4.38 3.73
N THR A 570 34.47 -3.37 4.45
CA THR A 570 33.15 -2.77 4.22
C THR A 570 33.19 -1.25 4.37
N ALA A 571 32.15 -0.57 3.88
CA ALA A 571 31.88 0.84 4.19
C ALA A 571 31.07 1.03 5.50
N VAL A 572 30.87 -0.04 6.28
CA VAL A 572 30.01 -0.01 7.48
C VAL A 572 30.79 0.58 8.65
N THR A 573 30.22 1.60 9.29
CA THR A 573 30.67 2.14 10.56
C THR A 573 29.70 1.75 11.67
N LEU A 574 30.16 0.98 12.63
CA LEU A 574 29.37 0.66 13.82
C LEU A 574 29.61 1.72 14.88
N ARG A 575 28.53 2.16 15.52
CA ARG A 575 28.62 2.96 16.74
C ARG A 575 28.27 2.05 17.90
N THR A 576 29.28 1.53 18.58
CA THR A 576 29.06 0.68 19.75
C THR A 576 28.78 1.57 20.94
N ALA A 577 27.56 1.51 21.49
CA ALA A 577 27.24 2.16 22.75
C ALA A 577 28.01 1.50 23.90
N ASP A 578 28.54 2.30 24.82
CA ASP A 578 29.39 1.84 25.95
C ASP A 578 28.61 1.04 27.01
N ASP A 579 27.27 1.00 26.94
CA ASP A 579 26.37 0.30 27.88
C ASP A 579 25.83 -1.03 27.33
N ALA A 580 26.35 -1.50 26.19
CA ALA A 580 25.66 -2.53 25.43
C ALA A 580 25.77 -3.93 26.08
N ARG A 581 24.60 -4.48 26.45
CA ARG A 581 24.37 -5.91 26.75
C ARG A 581 24.82 -6.85 25.62
N LEU A 582 25.04 -6.30 24.43
CA LEU A 582 25.59 -6.98 23.27
C LEU A 582 27.01 -6.49 22.99
N THR A 583 27.95 -7.42 22.92
CA THR A 583 29.27 -7.16 22.35
C THR A 583 29.32 -7.73 20.94
N LEU A 584 29.76 -6.94 19.96
CA LEU A 584 30.04 -7.48 18.62
C LEU A 584 31.22 -8.45 18.73
N ALA A 585 30.96 -9.73 18.53
CA ALA A 585 31.98 -10.77 18.50
C ALA A 585 32.53 -11.00 17.08
N GLY A 586 31.79 -10.60 16.05
CA GLY A 586 32.21 -10.69 14.66
C GLY A 586 31.10 -10.30 13.70
N TYR A 587 31.30 -10.53 12.41
CA TYR A 587 30.26 -10.39 11.39
C TYR A 587 30.56 -11.28 10.18
N ARG A 588 29.51 -11.67 9.47
CA ARG A 588 29.59 -12.39 8.19
C ARG A 588 29.36 -11.43 7.03
N LEU A 589 30.17 -11.57 5.99
CA LEU A 589 29.98 -11.00 4.66
C LEU A 589 29.91 -12.15 3.64
N ARG A 590 29.44 -11.83 2.43
CA ARG A 590 29.48 -12.75 1.28
C ARG A 590 30.88 -13.33 1.00
N GLY A 591 31.95 -12.61 1.38
CA GLY A 591 33.34 -12.99 1.16
C GLY A 591 34.03 -13.69 2.34
N GLY A 592 33.39 -13.83 3.50
CA GLY A 592 33.99 -14.47 4.66
C GLY A 592 33.44 -13.98 6.00
N THR A 593 33.91 -14.59 7.07
CA THR A 593 33.60 -14.17 8.44
C THR A 593 34.74 -13.33 9.00
N TYR A 594 34.43 -12.33 9.81
CA TYR A 594 35.42 -11.57 10.56
C TYR A 594 35.11 -11.74 12.04
N LEU A 595 36.12 -12.06 12.84
CA LEU A 595 35.99 -12.20 14.29
C LEU A 595 36.76 -11.11 15.01
N ARG A 596 36.16 -10.62 16.08
CA ARG A 596 36.81 -9.71 17.00
C ARG A 596 37.76 -10.50 17.88
N ASP A 597 38.99 -10.06 18.05
CA ASP A 597 39.89 -10.61 19.05
C ASP A 597 39.71 -9.90 20.41
N ARG A 598 40.50 -10.28 21.42
CA ARG A 598 40.46 -9.64 22.75
C ARG A 598 40.95 -8.20 22.76
N SER A 599 41.78 -7.79 21.78
CA SER A 599 42.21 -6.39 21.64
C SER A 599 41.10 -5.51 21.04
N GLY A 600 40.00 -6.14 20.60
CA GLY A 600 38.90 -5.47 19.94
C GLY A 600 39.08 -5.36 18.43
N HIS A 601 40.18 -5.87 17.87
CA HIS A 601 40.47 -5.85 16.45
C HIS A 601 39.69 -6.93 15.69
N LEU A 602 39.19 -6.61 14.51
CA LEU A 602 38.43 -7.52 13.66
C LEU A 602 39.35 -8.13 12.60
N ALA A 603 39.55 -9.44 12.64
CA ALA A 603 40.39 -10.16 11.69
C ALA A 603 39.57 -11.12 10.82
N PRO A 604 39.91 -11.27 9.52
CA PRO A 604 39.25 -12.24 8.66
C PRO A 604 39.49 -13.66 9.19
N TRP A 605 38.44 -14.46 9.17
CA TRP A 605 38.43 -15.86 9.54
C TRP A 605 37.83 -16.68 8.39
N ALA A 606 38.67 -17.51 7.76
CA ALA A 606 38.27 -18.29 6.60
C ALA A 606 37.19 -19.33 6.96
N GLY A 607 36.05 -19.34 6.25
CA GLY A 607 34.97 -20.32 6.42
C GLY A 607 33.56 -19.68 6.45
N ALA A 608 32.54 -20.50 6.16
CA ALA A 608 31.18 -20.03 5.89
C ALA A 608 30.24 -19.99 7.12
N ALA A 609 30.47 -20.83 8.14
CA ALA A 609 29.59 -20.91 9.31
C ALA A 609 30.42 -20.79 10.59
N VAL A 610 30.15 -19.73 11.36
CA VAL A 610 30.88 -19.38 12.58
C VAL A 610 29.88 -19.04 13.68
N THR A 611 30.09 -19.61 14.87
CA THR A 611 29.40 -19.23 16.10
C THR A 611 30.41 -19.02 17.22
N VAL A 612 30.08 -18.16 18.18
CA VAL A 612 30.93 -17.78 19.31
C VAL A 612 30.27 -18.26 20.61
N SER A 613 31.06 -18.80 21.54
CA SER A 613 30.54 -19.28 22.82
C SER A 613 29.96 -18.12 23.63
N PRO A 614 29.00 -18.39 24.55
CA PRO A 614 28.38 -17.34 25.36
C PRO A 614 29.38 -16.48 26.14
N ASP A 615 30.45 -17.09 26.66
CA ASP A 615 31.55 -16.38 27.35
C ASP A 615 32.51 -15.62 26.41
N GLY A 616 32.25 -15.66 25.10
CA GLY A 616 33.09 -15.06 24.07
C GLY A 616 34.46 -15.71 23.89
N ARG A 617 34.81 -16.76 24.63
CA ARG A 617 36.18 -17.32 24.59
C ARG A 617 36.44 -18.17 23.36
N TRP A 618 35.45 -18.94 22.93
CA TRP A 618 35.60 -19.93 21.88
C TRP A 618 34.83 -19.51 20.63
N ALA A 619 35.38 -19.85 19.47
CA ALA A 619 34.64 -19.80 18.23
C ALA A 619 34.72 -21.15 17.54
N VAL A 620 33.62 -21.58 16.95
CA VAL A 620 33.56 -22.81 16.15
C VAL A 620 33.23 -22.44 14.73
N ARG A 621 33.96 -23.05 13.79
CA ARG A 621 33.58 -23.10 12.39
C ARG A 621 33.48 -24.52 11.87
N ILE A 622 32.66 -24.69 10.85
CA ILE A 622 32.61 -25.92 10.06
C ILE A 622 33.67 -25.80 8.97
N GLY A 623 34.68 -26.67 9.05
CA GLY A 623 35.76 -26.76 8.08
C GLY A 623 35.43 -27.75 6.96
N ASP A 624 36.29 -27.78 5.95
CA ASP A 624 36.17 -28.70 4.83
C ASP A 624 36.32 -30.16 5.29
N GLY A 625 35.71 -31.10 4.56
CA GLY A 625 36.05 -32.52 4.67
C GLY A 625 35.75 -33.18 6.02
N ALA A 626 34.62 -32.83 6.64
CA ALA A 626 34.13 -33.40 7.91
C ALA A 626 34.91 -32.96 9.17
N TRP A 627 35.37 -31.72 9.24
CA TRP A 627 36.11 -31.19 10.39
C TRP A 627 35.41 -29.98 11.01
N LEU A 628 35.58 -29.83 12.32
CA LEU A 628 35.23 -28.61 13.06
C LEU A 628 36.51 -27.95 13.55
N ASP A 629 36.68 -26.67 13.25
CA ASP A 629 37.81 -25.90 13.73
C ASP A 629 37.33 -25.03 14.90
N ILE A 630 37.93 -25.27 16.07
CA ILE A 630 37.60 -24.64 17.34
C ILE A 630 38.75 -23.71 17.70
N ALA A 631 38.51 -22.40 17.64
CA ALA A 631 39.50 -21.39 17.99
C ALA A 631 39.32 -20.95 19.44
N ASP A 632 40.42 -20.94 20.21
CA ASP A 632 40.50 -20.16 21.45
C ASP A 632 40.81 -18.71 21.08
N ARG A 633 39.83 -17.81 21.18
CA ARG A 633 39.98 -16.38 20.85
C ARG A 633 40.96 -15.67 21.79
N ALA A 634 41.29 -16.24 22.96
CA ALA A 634 42.27 -15.67 23.86
C ALA A 634 43.71 -15.95 23.42
N THR A 635 43.96 -17.08 22.75
CA THR A 635 45.32 -17.52 22.39
C THR A 635 45.57 -17.58 20.89
N GLY A 636 44.53 -17.46 20.07
CA GLY A 636 44.60 -17.67 18.61
C GLY A 636 44.80 -19.13 18.20
N ARG A 637 44.91 -20.07 19.16
CA ARG A 637 45.11 -21.48 18.84
C ARG A 637 43.84 -22.08 18.25
N ILE A 638 43.98 -22.74 17.10
CA ILE A 638 42.92 -23.48 16.44
C ILE A 638 43.14 -24.96 16.68
N ARG A 639 42.14 -25.63 17.25
CA ARG A 639 42.08 -27.09 17.34
C ARG A 639 41.08 -27.62 16.33
N ARG A 640 41.51 -28.60 15.55
CA ARG A 640 40.68 -29.28 14.57
C ARG A 640 40.14 -30.59 15.15
N VAL A 641 38.82 -30.77 15.13
CA VAL A 641 38.10 -31.95 15.65
C VAL A 641 37.43 -32.67 14.49
N LYS A 642 37.71 -33.97 14.35
CA LYS A 642 37.09 -34.78 13.30
C LYS A 642 35.62 -34.96 13.61
N ALA A 643 34.77 -34.53 12.71
CA ALA A 643 33.33 -34.61 12.81
C ALA A 643 32.78 -35.45 11.64
N MET A 644 31.65 -35.02 11.07
CA MET A 644 31.00 -35.71 9.95
C MET A 644 30.85 -34.76 8.75
N PRO A 645 30.73 -35.29 7.52
CA PRO A 645 30.44 -34.46 6.36
C PRO A 645 28.99 -33.97 6.38
N GLY A 646 28.73 -32.84 5.73
CA GLY A 646 27.38 -32.26 5.60
C GLY A 646 26.88 -31.54 6.84
N LEU A 647 27.78 -31.12 7.74
CA LEU A 647 27.41 -30.31 8.90
C LEU A 647 27.11 -28.87 8.47
N TYR A 648 26.15 -28.24 9.13
CA TYR A 648 25.87 -26.82 9.00
C TYR A 648 25.29 -26.24 10.31
N GLY A 649 25.26 -24.91 10.40
CA GLY A 649 24.64 -24.15 11.50
C GLY A 649 25.12 -24.55 12.91
N PRO A 650 26.40 -24.36 13.25
CA PRO A 650 26.87 -24.66 14.60
C PRO A 650 26.26 -23.65 15.61
N SER A 651 25.82 -24.12 16.77
CA SER A 651 25.30 -23.30 17.87
C SER A 651 25.81 -23.79 19.22
N TRP A 652 26.29 -22.88 20.06
CA TRP A 652 26.74 -23.20 21.42
C TRP A 652 25.55 -23.43 22.37
N SER A 653 25.71 -24.35 23.30
CA SER A 653 24.81 -24.47 24.46
C SER A 653 24.90 -23.20 25.33
N PRO A 654 23.86 -22.86 26.11
CA PRO A 654 23.90 -21.70 27.00
C PRO A 654 25.08 -21.72 27.99
N SER A 655 25.51 -22.92 28.40
CA SER A 655 26.69 -23.12 29.26
C SER A 655 28.03 -23.00 28.54
N GLY A 656 28.06 -22.94 27.21
CA GLY A 656 29.26 -23.03 26.39
C GLY A 656 29.95 -24.41 26.39
N ALA A 657 29.37 -25.42 27.04
CA ALA A 657 29.99 -26.74 27.17
C ALA A 657 29.86 -27.61 25.91
N LEU A 658 28.83 -27.39 25.09
CA LEU A 658 28.54 -28.21 23.91
C LEU A 658 28.29 -27.31 22.69
N VAL A 659 28.58 -27.86 21.52
CA VAL A 659 28.19 -27.29 20.23
C VAL A 659 27.21 -28.26 19.57
N LEU A 660 26.06 -27.73 19.19
CA LEU A 660 25.04 -28.36 18.38
C LEU A 660 25.30 -28.03 16.92
N THR A 661 25.23 -29.03 16.04
CA THR A 661 25.23 -28.81 14.59
C THR A 661 24.28 -29.78 13.91
N ARG A 662 23.68 -29.36 12.81
CA ARG A 662 22.74 -30.18 12.04
C ARG A 662 23.47 -30.90 10.91
N ARG A 663 23.02 -32.11 10.58
CA ARG A 663 23.48 -32.87 9.39
C ARG A 663 22.40 -33.00 8.33
N ASP A 664 21.19 -33.40 8.74
CA ASP A 664 20.03 -33.58 7.87
C ASP A 664 18.72 -33.42 8.69
N GLU A 665 17.59 -33.85 8.16
CA GLU A 665 16.25 -33.63 8.73
C GLU A 665 15.95 -34.39 10.03
N ALA A 666 16.68 -35.47 10.35
CA ALA A 666 16.40 -36.30 11.53
C ALA A 666 17.61 -36.47 12.45
N ARG A 667 18.65 -35.64 12.25
CA ARG A 667 19.93 -35.79 12.96
C ARG A 667 20.53 -34.45 13.36
N PHE A 668 20.87 -34.38 14.64
CA PHE A 668 21.78 -33.37 15.15
C PHE A 668 23.04 -34.02 15.71
N VAL A 669 24.08 -33.23 15.89
CA VAL A 669 25.38 -33.68 16.36
C VAL A 669 25.79 -32.80 17.51
N LEU A 670 26.16 -33.44 18.60
CA LEU A 670 26.71 -32.79 19.79
C LEU A 670 28.21 -32.94 19.77
N VAL A 671 28.90 -31.81 19.93
CA VAL A 671 30.35 -31.75 19.94
C VAL A 671 30.74 -31.19 21.29
N ASP A 672 31.52 -31.95 22.05
CA ASP A 672 32.23 -31.45 23.21
C ASP A 672 33.54 -30.85 22.70
N PRO A 673 33.64 -29.50 22.65
CA PRO A 673 34.82 -28.87 22.13
C PRO A 673 36.00 -29.20 23.02
N HIS A 674 35.87 -29.18 24.35
CA HIS A 674 36.96 -29.41 25.30
C HIS A 674 37.56 -30.80 25.20
N ALA A 675 36.71 -31.84 25.16
CA ALA A 675 37.13 -33.22 25.03
C ALA A 675 37.45 -33.63 23.57
N GLY A 676 37.08 -32.81 22.58
CA GLY A 676 37.18 -33.16 21.16
C GLY A 676 36.31 -34.36 20.78
N ARG A 677 35.18 -34.56 21.49
CA ARG A 677 34.27 -35.69 21.28
C ARG A 677 33.11 -35.26 20.40
N VAL A 678 32.74 -36.10 19.45
CA VAL A 678 31.61 -35.89 18.55
C VAL A 678 30.61 -37.02 18.76
N ARG A 679 29.34 -36.68 19.00
CA ARG A 679 28.25 -37.62 19.23
C ARG A 679 27.09 -37.32 18.26
N PRO A 680 26.89 -38.14 17.21
CA PRO A 680 25.67 -38.06 16.42
C PRO A 680 24.47 -38.49 17.27
N VAL A 681 23.36 -37.77 17.13
CA VAL A 681 22.09 -38.05 17.81
C VAL A 681 21.00 -38.15 16.77
N TRP A 682 20.25 -39.24 16.84
CA TRP A 682 19.12 -39.51 15.96
C TRP A 682 17.85 -39.17 16.71
N THR A 683 16.93 -38.48 16.06
CA THR A 683 15.60 -38.27 16.62
C THR A 683 14.70 -39.44 16.23
N ASP A 684 13.89 -39.93 17.18
CA ASP A 684 12.94 -41.03 16.94
C ASP A 684 11.76 -40.63 16.02
N ASP A 685 11.78 -39.39 15.53
CA ASP A 685 10.66 -38.73 14.85
C ASP A 685 10.95 -38.55 13.35
N VAL A 686 10.79 -39.65 12.59
CA VAL A 686 10.92 -39.70 11.13
C VAL A 686 9.53 -39.81 10.47
N GLY A 687 8.59 -38.98 10.92
CA GLY A 687 7.23 -38.90 10.37
C GLY A 687 7.18 -38.24 8.99
N SER A 688 5.96 -38.08 8.45
CA SER A 688 5.70 -37.35 7.19
C SER A 688 5.86 -35.83 7.30
N ASP A 689 6.13 -35.30 8.49
CA ASP A 689 6.32 -33.87 8.72
C ASP A 689 7.68 -33.43 8.21
N THR A 690 7.74 -32.23 7.61
CA THR A 690 8.98 -31.69 7.03
C THR A 690 9.72 -30.84 8.07
N LEU A 691 11.01 -31.10 8.29
CA LEU A 691 11.82 -30.27 9.18
C LEU A 691 12.26 -28.97 8.49
N GLU A 692 11.68 -27.85 8.92
CA GLU A 692 11.91 -26.53 8.31
C GLU A 692 13.16 -25.81 8.86
N SER A 693 13.53 -26.05 10.11
CA SER A 693 14.54 -25.25 10.81
C SER A 693 15.68 -26.08 11.42
N PRO A 694 16.84 -25.46 11.74
CA PRO A 694 17.87 -26.11 12.54
C PRO A 694 17.36 -26.50 13.93
N PHE A 695 18.14 -27.32 14.64
CA PHE A 695 17.91 -27.55 16.07
C PHE A 695 18.52 -26.39 16.88
N HIS A 696 17.81 -25.92 17.90
CA HIS A 696 18.24 -24.83 18.79
C HIS A 696 18.19 -25.26 20.25
N TRP A 697 19.07 -24.74 21.10
CA TRP A 697 19.12 -25.08 22.51
C TRP A 697 17.99 -24.43 23.32
N ASP A 698 17.46 -25.15 24.31
CA ASP A 698 16.64 -24.56 25.36
C ASP A 698 17.45 -23.70 26.35
N ALA A 699 16.76 -23.04 27.30
CA ALA A 699 17.39 -22.23 28.35
C ALA A 699 18.41 -23.00 29.20
N GLY A 700 18.13 -24.28 29.48
CA GLY A 700 18.94 -25.11 30.36
C GLY A 700 20.12 -25.80 29.66
N GLY A 701 20.19 -25.78 28.32
CA GLY A 701 21.10 -26.62 27.55
C GLY A 701 20.84 -28.12 27.74
N ARG A 702 19.61 -28.50 28.09
CA ARG A 702 19.21 -29.89 28.38
C ARG A 702 18.36 -30.49 27.27
N THR A 703 17.73 -29.65 26.46
CA THR A 703 16.93 -30.07 25.30
C THR A 703 17.29 -29.22 24.09
N VAL A 704 16.91 -29.73 22.92
CA VAL A 704 16.99 -29.01 21.66
C VAL A 704 15.63 -28.99 21.00
N SER A 705 15.25 -27.87 20.39
CA SER A 705 13.97 -27.69 19.74
C SER A 705 14.15 -27.44 18.24
N ALA A 706 13.21 -27.92 17.44
CA ALA A 706 13.18 -27.69 16.01
C ALA A 706 11.74 -27.51 15.52
N SER A 707 11.56 -26.63 14.53
CA SER A 707 10.28 -26.37 13.88
C SER A 707 10.02 -27.35 12.75
N TYR A 708 8.82 -27.91 12.73
CA TYR A 708 8.29 -28.83 11.73
C TYR A 708 7.04 -28.23 11.10
N THR A 709 6.85 -28.51 9.81
CA THR A 709 5.58 -28.27 9.14
C THR A 709 4.82 -29.58 9.06
N SER A 710 3.59 -29.59 9.57
CA SER A 710 2.64 -30.67 9.31
C SER A 710 1.67 -30.24 8.19
N ILE A 711 1.59 -31.06 7.15
CA ILE A 711 0.65 -30.88 6.04
C ILE A 711 -0.62 -31.67 6.38
N GLY A 712 -1.55 -31.03 7.08
CA GLY A 712 -2.90 -31.56 7.28
C GLY A 712 -3.79 -31.34 6.07
N GLU A 713 -4.97 -31.99 6.02
CA GLU A 713 -5.93 -31.91 4.89
C GLU A 713 -6.42 -30.48 4.56
N SER A 714 -6.23 -29.50 5.45
CA SER A 714 -6.83 -28.16 5.28
C SER A 714 -5.96 -26.97 5.70
N ALA A 715 -4.75 -27.16 6.26
CA ALA A 715 -3.81 -26.07 6.55
C ALA A 715 -2.39 -26.58 6.83
N ILE A 716 -1.39 -25.74 6.50
CA ILE A 716 0.00 -25.88 6.94
C ILE A 716 0.05 -25.48 8.42
N GLN A 717 0.33 -26.43 9.32
CA GLN A 717 0.49 -26.17 10.75
C GLN A 717 1.96 -26.18 11.14
N GLY A 718 2.41 -25.06 11.73
CA GLY A 718 3.73 -24.98 12.34
C GLY A 718 3.74 -25.65 13.71
N LEU A 719 4.65 -26.61 13.90
CA LEU A 719 4.89 -27.35 15.13
C LEU A 719 6.30 -27.04 15.64
N LEU A 720 6.48 -26.87 16.95
CA LEU A 720 7.79 -26.82 17.58
C LEU A 720 7.97 -28.02 18.50
N ARG A 721 8.88 -28.94 18.13
CA ARG A 721 9.18 -30.14 18.91
C ARG A 721 10.46 -29.97 19.69
N SER A 722 10.48 -30.51 20.91
CA SER A 722 11.65 -30.50 21.78
C SER A 722 12.14 -31.92 22.05
N PHE A 723 13.45 -32.12 22.03
CA PHE A 723 14.14 -33.39 22.18
C PHE A 723 15.17 -33.31 23.30
N ASP A 724 15.31 -34.37 24.09
CA ASP A 724 16.46 -34.49 24.98
C ASP A 724 17.77 -34.72 24.19
N LEU A 725 18.93 -34.63 24.86
CA LEU A 725 20.23 -34.83 24.23
C LEU A 725 20.49 -36.27 23.78
N GLY A 726 19.55 -37.19 24.03
CA GLY A 726 19.53 -38.54 23.48
C GLY A 726 18.71 -38.65 22.18
N GLY A 727 18.00 -37.58 21.78
CA GLY A 727 17.17 -37.53 20.59
C GLY A 727 15.71 -37.94 20.84
N ARG A 728 15.34 -38.24 22.09
CA ARG A 728 13.97 -38.62 22.43
C ARG A 728 13.11 -37.37 22.57
N ARG A 729 11.92 -37.36 21.97
CA ARG A 729 10.97 -36.25 22.05
C ARG A 729 10.45 -36.09 23.49
N VAL A 730 10.54 -34.88 24.02
CA VAL A 730 10.12 -34.52 25.39
C VAL A 730 9.03 -33.44 25.44
N GLY A 731 8.70 -32.80 24.32
CA GLY A 731 7.61 -31.83 24.23
C GLY A 731 7.25 -31.44 22.81
N GLU A 732 6.07 -30.84 22.64
CA GLU A 732 5.57 -30.31 21.37
C GLU A 732 4.66 -29.10 21.63
N LEU A 733 4.79 -28.07 20.80
CA LEU A 733 3.89 -26.91 20.71
C LEU A 733 3.30 -26.85 19.31
N SER A 734 2.01 -26.58 19.18
CA SER A 734 1.31 -26.47 17.90
C SER A 734 0.74 -25.06 17.68
N GLY A 735 0.48 -24.70 16.42
CA GLY A 735 -0.09 -23.39 16.07
C GLY A 735 0.85 -22.21 16.28
N VAL A 736 2.16 -22.48 16.29
CA VAL A 736 3.21 -21.47 16.55
C VAL A 736 3.80 -20.89 15.27
N GLY A 737 3.38 -21.42 14.12
CA GLY A 737 3.88 -20.99 12.81
C GLY A 737 5.30 -21.48 12.50
N ASP A 738 5.91 -20.91 11.47
CA ASP A 738 7.23 -21.33 10.95
C ASP A 738 8.37 -20.48 11.54
N THR A 739 9.36 -21.10 12.19
CA THR A 739 10.52 -20.38 12.74
C THR A 739 11.55 -19.91 11.69
N GLY A 740 11.31 -20.17 10.39
CA GLY A 740 12.07 -19.71 9.21
C GLY A 740 12.05 -18.19 8.98
N THR A 741 12.30 -17.41 10.02
CA THR A 741 12.27 -15.94 10.05
C THR A 741 13.50 -15.29 9.41
N GLY A 742 14.52 -16.09 9.07
CA GLY A 742 15.81 -15.61 8.57
C GLY A 742 16.75 -15.10 9.67
N VAL A 743 16.39 -15.31 10.94
CA VAL A 743 17.25 -15.07 12.10
C VAL A 743 18.03 -16.36 12.39
N ASP A 744 19.36 -16.25 12.61
CA ASP A 744 20.24 -17.40 12.88
C ASP A 744 19.84 -18.15 14.16
N ASP A 745 19.27 -17.45 15.16
CA ASP A 745 18.70 -18.02 16.38
C ASP A 745 17.33 -17.41 16.68
N TRP A 746 16.28 -18.19 16.50
CA TRP A 746 14.91 -17.71 16.68
C TRP A 746 14.48 -17.64 18.16
N LEU A 747 15.24 -18.22 19.09
CA LEU A 747 15.00 -18.07 20.53
C LEU A 747 15.63 -16.79 21.08
N SER A 748 14.94 -16.16 22.04
CA SER A 748 15.49 -15.03 22.80
C SER A 748 16.71 -15.45 23.62
N PRO A 749 17.55 -14.52 24.10
CA PRO A 749 18.82 -14.85 24.77
C PRO A 749 18.65 -15.69 26.05
N GLY A 750 17.64 -15.38 26.85
CA GLY A 750 17.19 -16.16 28.01
C GLY A 750 16.30 -17.36 27.63
N ARG A 751 16.04 -17.56 26.34
CA ARG A 751 15.30 -18.69 25.74
C ARG A 751 13.88 -18.84 26.29
N THR A 752 13.29 -17.76 26.80
CA THR A 752 11.90 -17.76 27.30
C THR A 752 10.89 -17.39 26.22
N ARG A 753 11.36 -16.89 25.07
CA ARG A 753 10.54 -16.51 23.93
C ARG A 753 11.15 -17.01 22.64
N PHE A 754 10.32 -17.14 21.60
CA PHE A 754 10.81 -17.37 20.24
C PHE A 754 10.08 -16.56 19.18
N LEU A 755 10.76 -16.34 18.06
CA LEU A 755 10.25 -15.69 16.87
C LEU A 755 9.82 -16.74 15.83
N ALA A 756 8.63 -16.56 15.27
CA ALA A 756 8.11 -17.35 14.16
C ALA A 756 7.32 -16.47 13.20
N ARG A 757 7.08 -16.95 11.98
CA ARG A 757 6.10 -16.38 11.06
C ARG A 757 4.71 -16.76 11.54
N CYS A 758 3.79 -15.80 11.59
CA CYS A 758 2.45 -16.08 12.09
C CYS A 758 1.71 -17.10 11.21
N GLU A 759 1.13 -18.14 11.79
CA GLU A 759 0.45 -19.25 11.07
C GLU A 759 -0.60 -18.77 10.05
N ARG A 760 -1.44 -17.80 10.44
CA ARG A 760 -2.50 -17.25 9.56
C ARG A 760 -2.02 -16.15 8.61
N ARG A 761 -0.80 -15.67 8.79
CA ARG A 761 -0.20 -14.53 8.06
C ARG A 761 1.31 -14.76 7.97
N PRO A 762 1.77 -15.65 7.07
CA PRO A 762 3.17 -16.05 7.02
C PRO A 762 4.13 -14.89 6.69
N GLN A 763 3.63 -13.75 6.22
CA GLN A 763 4.41 -12.53 6.04
C GLN A 763 4.63 -11.69 7.32
N ASP A 764 3.85 -11.95 8.37
CA ASP A 764 3.94 -11.25 9.66
C ASP A 764 4.83 -12.06 10.63
N LEU A 765 5.52 -11.37 11.55
CA LEU A 765 6.29 -12.01 12.62
C LEU A 765 5.46 -12.08 13.90
N CYS A 766 5.61 -13.20 14.61
CA CYS A 766 4.96 -13.50 15.87
C CYS A 766 6.03 -13.87 16.90
N VAL A 767 5.92 -13.33 18.11
CA VAL A 767 6.73 -13.69 19.25
C VAL A 767 5.89 -14.54 20.19
N HIS A 768 6.36 -15.73 20.50
CA HIS A 768 5.69 -16.71 21.35
C HIS A 768 6.45 -16.95 22.64
N ASP A 769 5.73 -17.32 23.69
CA ASP A 769 6.28 -17.91 24.91
C ASP A 769 6.87 -19.29 24.58
N ALA A 770 8.14 -19.54 24.93
CA ALA A 770 8.83 -20.76 24.58
C ALA A 770 8.36 -21.99 25.36
N ALA A 771 7.78 -21.80 26.55
CA ALA A 771 7.27 -22.91 27.36
C ALA A 771 5.84 -23.30 26.95
N THR A 772 4.99 -22.32 26.63
CA THR A 772 3.56 -22.57 26.41
C THR A 772 3.10 -22.37 24.97
N GLY A 773 3.95 -21.84 24.07
CA GLY A 773 3.58 -21.48 22.70
C GLY A 773 2.62 -20.28 22.59
N ARG A 774 2.33 -19.61 23.71
CA ARG A 774 1.36 -18.51 23.75
C ARG A 774 1.89 -17.31 22.99
N LEU A 775 1.11 -16.77 22.07
CA LEU A 775 1.45 -15.54 21.37
C LEU A 775 1.57 -14.37 22.37
N LEU A 776 2.73 -13.73 22.38
CA LEU A 776 3.07 -12.58 23.21
C LEU A 776 2.94 -11.27 22.43
N ALA A 777 3.50 -11.21 21.22
CA ALA A 777 3.55 -9.99 20.42
C ALA A 777 3.60 -10.29 18.91
N ARG A 778 3.36 -9.26 18.09
CA ARG A 778 3.50 -9.30 16.62
C ARG A 778 4.30 -8.07 16.16
N PRO A 779 5.65 -8.13 16.22
CA PRO A 779 6.47 -6.98 15.91
C PRO A 779 6.32 -6.55 14.45
N GLU A 780 6.19 -5.24 14.22
CA GLU A 780 6.19 -4.64 12.88
C GLU A 780 7.56 -4.00 12.60
N PRO A 781 8.51 -4.69 11.93
CA PRO A 781 9.87 -4.17 11.75
C PRO A 781 9.97 -2.98 10.79
N GLY A 782 8.84 -2.39 10.35
CA GLY A 782 8.80 -1.18 9.53
C GLY A 782 9.45 -1.34 8.15
N GLY A 783 9.35 -2.54 7.54
CA GLY A 783 10.03 -2.87 6.28
C GLY A 783 11.48 -3.34 6.46
N GLY A 784 12.01 -3.33 7.69
CA GLY A 784 13.32 -3.89 8.01
C GLY A 784 13.32 -5.42 8.11
N ARG A 785 14.52 -6.01 7.96
CA ARG A 785 14.76 -7.45 8.21
C ARG A 785 15.18 -7.64 9.67
N VAL A 786 14.45 -8.46 10.43
CA VAL A 786 14.92 -8.91 11.76
C VAL A 786 16.14 -9.80 11.57
N VAL A 787 17.21 -9.53 12.31
CA VAL A 787 18.48 -10.27 12.17
C VAL A 787 18.97 -10.93 13.45
N ALA A 788 18.51 -10.48 14.62
CA ALA A 788 18.85 -11.07 15.90
C ALA A 788 17.87 -10.63 16.99
N TRP A 789 17.88 -11.33 18.11
CA TRP A 789 17.38 -10.81 19.37
C TRP A 789 18.39 -9.83 19.99
N TYR A 790 17.91 -8.75 20.61
CA TYR A 790 18.75 -7.85 21.41
C TYR A 790 18.73 -8.25 22.89
N ASP A 791 17.54 -8.46 23.41
CA ASP A 791 17.28 -9.05 24.72
C ASP A 791 15.92 -9.76 24.69
N GLU A 792 15.31 -9.97 25.85
CA GLU A 792 14.01 -10.63 25.98
C GLU A 792 12.83 -9.83 25.40
N GLU A 793 12.96 -8.53 25.22
CA GLU A 793 11.85 -7.63 24.84
C GLU A 793 12.15 -6.82 23.59
N HIS A 794 13.32 -7.04 22.99
CA HIS A 794 13.78 -6.25 21.87
C HIS A 794 14.42 -7.11 20.78
N LEU A 795 14.20 -6.67 19.54
CA LEU A 795 14.75 -7.27 18.33
C LEU A 795 15.74 -6.32 17.67
N VAL A 796 16.75 -6.87 17.00
CA VAL A 796 17.62 -6.12 16.11
C VAL A 796 17.10 -6.23 14.68
N VAL A 797 16.83 -5.09 14.06
CA VAL A 797 16.36 -4.99 12.67
C VAL A 797 17.31 -4.18 11.81
N TRP A 798 17.59 -4.67 10.60
CA TRP A 798 18.18 -3.85 9.55
C TRP A 798 17.09 -3.16 8.77
N ARG A 799 16.96 -1.86 8.97
CA ARG A 799 16.03 -1.00 8.24
C ARG A 799 16.79 -0.24 7.17
N ARG A 800 16.31 -0.31 5.93
CA ARG A 800 16.82 0.53 4.84
C ARG A 800 16.33 1.97 5.02
N GLU A 801 17.20 2.93 4.76
CA GLU A 801 16.91 4.36 4.76
C GLU A 801 17.45 4.99 3.47
N MET A 802 17.04 6.22 3.14
CA MET A 802 17.35 6.86 1.85
C MET A 802 18.84 6.92 1.51
N THR A 803 19.71 7.10 2.51
CA THR A 803 21.15 7.23 2.33
C THR A 803 21.93 6.00 2.78
N GLY A 804 21.26 4.87 3.06
CA GLY A 804 21.95 3.73 3.66
C GLY A 804 21.07 2.70 4.36
N SER A 805 21.61 2.03 5.37
CA SER A 805 20.88 1.15 6.27
C SER A 805 21.21 1.45 7.72
N ARG A 806 20.25 1.21 8.61
CA ARG A 806 20.45 1.27 10.06
C ARG A 806 20.13 -0.08 10.69
N ALA A 807 21.01 -0.52 11.59
CA ALA A 807 20.67 -1.57 12.53
C ALA A 807 20.02 -0.90 13.74
N LEU A 808 18.75 -1.19 13.97
CA LEU A 808 17.95 -0.62 15.06
C LEU A 808 17.64 -1.72 16.06
N VAL A 809 17.63 -1.36 17.33
CA VAL A 809 16.90 -2.12 18.34
C VAL A 809 15.47 -1.59 18.33
N ILE A 810 14.51 -2.48 18.11
CA ILE A 810 13.08 -2.20 18.22
C ILE A 810 12.53 -2.99 19.40
N ASP A 811 11.49 -2.47 20.04
CA ASP A 811 10.69 -3.27 20.97
C ASP A 811 9.81 -4.30 20.23
N LEU A 812 9.08 -5.12 20.98
CA LEU A 812 8.15 -6.10 20.38
C LEU A 812 6.92 -5.49 19.69
N TYR A 813 6.76 -4.16 19.73
CA TYR A 813 5.72 -3.42 19.01
C TYR A 813 6.24 -2.78 17.70
N GLY A 814 7.55 -2.84 17.45
CA GLY A 814 8.17 -2.25 16.25
C GLY A 814 8.72 -0.85 16.46
N GLU A 815 8.63 -0.29 17.66
CA GLU A 815 9.11 1.05 17.95
C GLU A 815 10.63 1.05 18.13
N PRO A 816 11.39 1.90 17.41
CA PRO A 816 12.84 2.00 17.58
C PRO A 816 13.19 2.55 18.95
N VAL A 817 13.91 1.78 19.75
CA VAL A 817 14.42 2.20 21.06
C VAL A 817 15.89 2.63 21.01
N ARG A 818 16.65 2.15 20.02
CA ARG A 818 18.09 2.44 19.89
C ARG A 818 18.61 2.21 18.47
N THR A 819 19.67 2.91 18.07
CA THR A 819 20.45 2.62 16.86
C THR A 819 21.77 1.95 17.23
N LEU A 820 22.09 0.79 16.64
CA LEU A 820 23.35 0.06 16.82
C LEU A 820 24.37 0.34 15.72
N ALA A 821 23.90 0.58 14.50
CA ALA A 821 24.77 0.73 13.33
C ALA A 821 24.14 1.65 12.30
N THR A 822 24.98 2.36 11.56
CA THR A 822 24.61 3.09 10.35
C THR A 822 25.61 2.76 9.25
N THR A 823 25.14 2.60 8.03
CA THR A 823 26.00 2.34 6.87
C THR A 823 25.44 3.05 5.68
N ASP A 824 26.28 3.68 4.86
CA ASP A 824 25.84 4.33 3.63
C ASP A 824 25.59 3.32 2.50
N ALA A 825 26.05 2.08 2.68
CA ALA A 825 25.77 1.01 1.73
C ALA A 825 24.30 0.56 1.83
N ALA A 826 23.61 0.62 0.69
CA ALA A 826 22.21 0.22 0.58
C ALA A 826 21.99 -1.30 0.64
N ASP A 827 23.02 -2.12 0.36
CA ASP A 827 22.94 -3.58 0.22
C ASP A 827 23.93 -4.30 1.14
N VAL A 828 23.75 -4.11 2.44
CA VAL A 828 24.61 -4.73 3.44
C VAL A 828 24.03 -6.09 3.82
N THR A 829 24.54 -7.16 3.17
CA THR A 829 24.44 -8.54 3.67
C THR A 829 25.44 -8.75 4.81
N LEU A 830 25.30 -7.94 5.87
CA LEU A 830 26.03 -8.10 7.11
C LEU A 830 25.18 -8.89 8.09
N GLU A 831 25.71 -10.00 8.55
CA GLU A 831 25.13 -10.77 9.65
C GLU A 831 26.05 -10.60 10.86
N PRO A 832 25.75 -9.63 11.75
CA PRO A 832 26.56 -9.41 12.92
C PRO A 832 26.44 -10.61 13.86
N LEU A 833 27.57 -11.06 14.38
CA LEU A 833 27.68 -12.10 15.41
C LEU A 833 27.80 -11.38 16.75
N TRP A 834 26.73 -11.42 17.53
CA TRP A 834 26.69 -10.80 18.85
C TRP A 834 26.91 -11.84 19.93
N THR A 835 27.56 -11.43 21.02
CA THR A 835 27.59 -12.18 22.28
C THR A 835 26.91 -11.35 23.35
N HIS A 836 26.09 -12.00 24.18
CA HIS A 836 25.52 -11.37 25.38
C HIS A 836 26.57 -11.39 26.49
N SER A 837 26.83 -10.23 27.09
CA SER A 837 27.74 -10.06 28.23
C SER A 837 27.08 -10.41 29.55
#